data_AF-A0A4D8PWM8-F1
#
_entry.id   AF-A0A4D8PWM8-F1
#
_cell.length_a   1.000
_cell.length_b   1.000
_cell.length_c   1.000
_cell.angle_alpha   90.00
_cell.angle_beta   90.00
_cell.angle_gamma   90.00
#
_symmetry.space_group_name_H-M   'P 1'
#
loop_
_entity.id
_entity.type
_entity.pdbx_description
1 polymer ?
#
loop_
_entity_poly.entity_id
_entity_poly.type
_entity_poly.pdbx_seq_one_letter_code
_entity_poly.pdbx_strand_id
1 'polypeptide(L)'
;MAARLRRFVSFRILLALTAGLLLAVAAWAVPGLAATAPEQRIALVIGVGAYRHATELPNPRNDARAMSAALRKMGFAVEERYDLDNRGMAEALRGFGIQAAQADVALLYFAGHGMQVGGTNFLIPADARLERERDLVYEALPLNLPMGELAQARKLGILILDACRNNPFADRLVRSGTKKTEVHSGFARVDDTPTDTLVAMATRADAVAEDGQGDHSPYTASLLKNFDVPGLELSLFFRRVRDDVMQVTQGRQEPFLYGSLGAAPFYFNPLPENRPPQLAAFKTLEVFDRGGTEGLSIARPSDPDNDQLFAQVTGLPRGGGVRIGDRVVLIGDYLTLDQLTAATFRADATHLGDAGSFEFAVMDGRGGVARGAVPIVIKPSNRPPVAVAERSVRAVVNSLRLEVPTDPDGDPLTFTVSAVPERGKVHDGTTPLKPGDKLAPERLTALTFDPERAPAGRAGVFSVLVEDGRGGRTTMSALLEVEEAGAPPPQADLEESLWRRVRDSRDADALDAFLRLFGTGPFAAPARDRLNRLRAESAKVAAASPTGGAGSSGSSGNGAGNGAPGGKASPPPELQLDTAGEGMYVAVADAELRAGPDARSERVGALAKDGAVRVLGRVADADWYRVALDDGTQGGVQGFVRGPALRPAGPEDRQRLALAAPVQPGGSQGRAQGNGSSFQDCPECPPMMRIPAGSFVMGSERGDTSQRPPRRVTFARPFAIGVYEVTVANWRACVEGGGCAAMPRMRNPSDDMPVHNIHVEDALAYTEWLSRKTGQRYRLPSEAEWEYAARGGSAARFAWGDSLTPGARLANCRDCGGAADRSLPAPVGSFQPNAFGLYDTSGGVAEWVADCWNPGYKGAPTDGSAWTEGDCRKRVLRGGSWRDGQDAIAVTARIGYDADVRYFADGLRVARDLN
;
A
#
# COMPACT_ATOMS: atom_id res chain seq x y z
N MET A 1 30.75 57.60 -57.37
CA MET A 1 31.09 57.40 -55.94
C MET A 1 29.87 57.26 -55.01
N ALA A 2 28.65 57.04 -55.51
CA ALA A 2 27.43 56.98 -54.68
C ALA A 2 26.83 55.56 -54.47
N ALA A 3 27.44 54.52 -55.04
CA ALA A 3 26.87 53.17 -55.03
C ALA A 3 27.48 52.21 -53.97
N ARG A 4 28.60 52.56 -53.33
CA ARG A 4 29.25 51.71 -52.29
C ARG A 4 28.85 52.04 -50.86
N LEU A 5 28.23 53.20 -50.58
CA LEU A 5 27.80 53.58 -49.23
C LEU A 5 26.41 53.06 -48.83
N ARG A 6 25.54 52.72 -49.80
CA ARG A 6 24.18 52.22 -49.50
C ARG A 6 24.12 50.75 -49.08
N ARG A 7 25.12 49.93 -49.42
CA ARG A 7 25.14 48.50 -49.03
C ARG A 7 25.64 48.23 -47.60
N PHE A 8 26.40 49.16 -46.99
CA PHE A 8 26.88 48.99 -45.61
C PHE A 8 25.89 49.47 -44.55
N VAL A 9 25.01 50.43 -44.87
CA VAL A 9 24.00 50.94 -43.94
C VAL A 9 22.81 49.97 -43.83
N SER A 10 22.42 49.31 -44.93
CA SER A 10 21.31 48.35 -44.92
C SER A 10 21.64 47.02 -44.22
N PHE A 11 22.91 46.61 -44.13
CA PHE A 11 23.29 45.36 -43.44
C PHE A 11 23.43 45.54 -41.92
N ARG A 12 23.83 46.73 -41.45
CA ARG A 12 23.89 47.04 -40.00
C ARG A 12 22.51 47.29 -39.38
N ILE A 13 21.57 47.84 -40.14
CA ILE A 13 20.20 48.04 -39.68
C ILE A 13 19.45 46.70 -39.64
N LEU A 14 19.71 45.79 -40.58
CA LEU A 14 19.10 44.45 -40.58
C LEU A 14 19.66 43.54 -39.48
N LEU A 15 20.96 43.63 -39.15
CA LEU A 15 21.55 42.87 -38.01
C LEU A 15 21.13 43.42 -36.64
N ALA A 16 20.91 44.74 -36.52
CA ALA A 16 20.41 45.34 -35.28
C ALA A 16 18.91 45.04 -35.05
N LEU A 17 18.12 44.94 -36.12
CA LEU A 17 16.71 44.55 -36.03
C LEU A 17 16.52 43.05 -35.78
N THR A 18 17.39 42.18 -36.29
CA THR A 18 17.33 40.74 -35.96
C THR A 18 17.90 40.42 -34.57
N ALA A 19 18.94 41.13 -34.10
CA ALA A 19 19.42 41.00 -32.72
C ALA A 19 18.42 41.59 -31.70
N GLY A 20 17.73 42.69 -32.04
CA GLY A 20 16.66 43.26 -31.22
C GLY A 20 15.40 42.39 -31.18
N LEU A 21 15.07 41.70 -32.27
CA LEU A 21 13.92 40.79 -32.31
C LEU A 21 14.24 39.42 -31.66
N LEU A 22 15.49 38.95 -31.70
CA LEU A 22 15.92 37.75 -30.96
C LEU A 22 16.10 38.01 -29.44
N LEU A 23 16.37 39.25 -29.02
CA LEU A 23 16.31 39.65 -27.60
C LEU A 23 14.88 39.97 -27.11
N ALA A 24 13.96 40.36 -28.01
CA ALA A 24 12.56 40.57 -27.68
C ALA A 24 11.72 39.28 -27.65
N VAL A 25 12.12 38.24 -28.39
CA VAL A 25 11.46 36.92 -28.39
C VAL A 25 12.00 36.01 -27.27
N ALA A 26 13.18 36.29 -26.70
CA ALA A 26 13.68 35.60 -25.50
C ALA A 26 13.08 36.12 -24.17
N ALA A 27 12.24 37.17 -24.21
CA ALA A 27 11.56 37.70 -23.02
C ALA A 27 10.12 37.17 -22.84
N TRP A 28 9.65 36.30 -23.73
CA TRP A 28 8.34 35.65 -23.63
C TRP A 28 8.51 34.15 -23.36
N ALA A 29 9.01 33.80 -22.17
CA ALA A 29 8.71 32.54 -21.46
C ALA A 29 9.69 32.32 -20.29
N VAL A 30 9.55 33.12 -19.23
CA VAL A 30 9.42 32.56 -17.89
C VAL A 30 8.43 33.49 -17.19
N PRO A 31 7.20 33.07 -16.85
CA PRO A 31 6.47 33.79 -15.82
C PRO A 31 7.34 33.67 -14.58
N GLY A 32 8.09 34.74 -14.29
CA GLY A 32 8.82 34.84 -13.04
C GLY A 32 7.80 34.57 -11.94
N LEU A 33 8.11 33.59 -11.09
CA LEU A 33 7.45 33.46 -9.81
C LEU A 33 7.55 34.84 -9.16
N ALA A 34 6.47 35.60 -9.24
CA ALA A 34 6.25 36.69 -8.32
C ALA A 34 6.23 36.01 -6.96
N ALA A 35 7.35 36.09 -6.24
CA ALA A 35 7.34 35.77 -4.82
C ALA A 35 6.21 36.61 -4.24
N THR A 36 5.13 35.96 -3.83
CA THR A 36 4.03 36.60 -3.12
C THR A 36 4.67 37.36 -1.97
N ALA A 37 4.48 38.69 -1.94
CA ALA A 37 4.97 39.49 -0.83
C ALA A 37 4.49 38.85 0.47
N PRO A 38 5.36 38.75 1.50
CA PRO A 38 4.98 38.12 2.76
C PRO A 38 3.73 38.81 3.31
N GLU A 39 2.76 38.00 3.74
CA GLU A 39 1.49 38.45 4.29
C GLU A 39 1.72 39.47 5.42
N GLN A 40 1.10 40.65 5.32
CA GLN A 40 1.26 41.69 6.34
C GLN A 40 0.34 41.42 7.52
N ARG A 41 0.94 41.02 8.64
CA ARG A 41 0.25 40.68 9.90
C ARG A 41 0.56 41.75 10.95
N ILE A 42 -0.46 42.36 11.53
CA ILE A 42 -0.30 43.36 12.61
C ILE A 42 -1.09 42.98 13.85
N ALA A 43 -0.62 43.35 15.02
CA ALA A 43 -1.36 43.17 16.26
C ALA A 43 -1.28 44.37 17.20
N LEU A 44 -2.39 44.66 17.87
CA LEU A 44 -2.45 45.56 19.03
C LEU A 44 -2.75 44.72 20.27
N VAL A 45 -1.86 44.79 21.26
CA VAL A 45 -1.96 44.02 22.50
C VAL A 45 -2.06 44.98 23.68
N ILE A 46 -3.18 44.94 24.39
CA ILE A 46 -3.48 45.83 25.51
C ILE A 46 -3.67 45.02 26.78
N GLY A 47 -2.89 45.34 27.83
CA GLY A 47 -3.07 44.80 29.17
C GLY A 47 -3.39 45.90 30.19
N VAL A 48 -4.54 45.83 30.84
CA VAL A 48 -4.96 46.80 31.88
C VAL A 48 -5.07 46.09 33.22
N GLY A 49 -4.15 46.39 34.13
CA GLY A 49 -4.10 45.83 35.48
C GLY A 49 -4.22 46.87 36.58
N ALA A 50 -3.58 48.03 36.41
CA ALA A 50 -3.49 49.08 37.44
C ALA A 50 -4.65 50.08 37.35
N TYR A 51 -5.84 49.64 37.77
CA TYR A 51 -7.03 50.50 37.83
C TYR A 51 -6.93 51.54 38.96
N ARG A 52 -7.21 52.81 38.65
CA ARG A 52 -7.16 53.93 39.62
C ARG A 52 -8.28 53.89 40.66
N HIS A 53 -9.42 53.29 40.31
CA HIS A 53 -10.65 53.30 41.12
C HIS A 53 -11.28 51.90 41.31
N ALA A 54 -10.48 50.85 41.13
CA ALA A 54 -10.84 49.46 41.37
C ALA A 54 -9.62 48.66 41.86
N THR A 55 -9.84 47.43 42.29
CA THR A 55 -8.77 46.52 42.69
C THR A 55 -7.84 46.25 41.51
N GLU A 56 -6.53 46.24 41.75
CA GLU A 56 -5.53 45.90 40.74
C GLU A 56 -5.65 44.43 40.31
N LEU A 57 -5.51 44.18 39.01
CA LEU A 57 -5.39 42.83 38.45
C LEU A 57 -3.91 42.53 38.17
N PRO A 58 -3.33 41.45 38.74
CA PRO A 58 -1.90 41.18 38.62
C PRO A 58 -1.48 40.64 37.24
N ASN A 59 -2.34 39.84 36.60
CA ASN A 59 -1.98 39.06 35.40
C ASN A 59 -2.08 39.80 34.05
N PRO A 60 -3.00 40.77 33.81
CA PRO A 60 -3.18 41.37 32.48
C PRO A 60 -1.91 41.93 31.82
N ARG A 61 -0.99 42.52 32.58
CA ARG A 61 0.29 43.01 32.05
C ARG A 61 1.22 41.86 31.62
N ASN A 62 1.27 40.80 32.42
CA ASN A 62 2.07 39.61 32.11
C ASN A 62 1.50 38.89 30.89
N ASP A 63 0.17 38.74 30.85
CA ASP A 63 -0.57 38.13 29.74
C ASP A 63 -0.31 38.87 28.42
N ALA A 64 -0.47 40.20 28.42
CA ALA A 64 -0.18 41.04 27.26
C ALA A 64 1.28 40.93 26.79
N ARG A 65 2.24 40.83 27.72
CA ARG A 65 3.66 40.69 27.38
C ARG A 65 3.98 39.36 26.73
N ALA A 66 3.46 38.27 27.29
CA ALA A 66 3.69 36.94 26.76
C ALA A 66 3.01 36.76 25.39
N MET A 67 1.77 37.25 25.24
CA MET A 67 1.06 37.28 23.97
C MET A 67 1.82 38.08 22.90
N SER A 68 2.34 39.25 23.27
CA SER A 68 3.13 40.07 22.34
C SER A 68 4.40 39.34 21.88
N ALA A 69 5.09 38.64 22.77
CA ALA A 69 6.26 37.85 22.42
C ALA A 69 5.90 36.67 21.48
N ALA A 70 4.81 35.95 21.77
CA ALA A 70 4.34 34.86 20.94
C ALA A 70 3.93 35.33 19.54
N LEU A 71 3.16 36.41 19.44
CA LEU A 71 2.70 36.96 18.17
C LEU A 71 3.87 37.48 17.31
N ARG A 72 4.89 38.10 17.91
CA ARG A 72 6.13 38.48 17.19
C ARG A 72 6.83 37.26 16.59
N LYS A 73 6.89 36.13 17.32
CA LYS A 73 7.44 34.86 16.82
C LYS A 73 6.64 34.31 15.63
N MET A 74 5.33 34.61 15.58
CA MET A 74 4.42 34.22 14.48
C MET A 74 4.38 35.23 13.31
N GLY A 75 5.31 36.18 13.28
CA GLY A 75 5.46 37.14 12.18
C GLY A 75 4.54 38.35 12.24
N PHE A 76 3.89 38.63 13.37
CA PHE A 76 3.10 39.85 13.55
C PHE A 76 4.00 41.05 13.89
N ALA A 77 3.71 42.20 13.29
CA ALA A 77 4.17 43.50 13.79
C ALA A 77 3.28 43.89 14.98
N VAL A 78 3.82 43.82 16.20
CA VAL A 78 3.05 43.97 17.44
C VAL A 78 3.28 45.34 18.11
N GLU A 79 2.20 46.12 18.25
CA GLU A 79 2.10 47.27 19.15
C GLU A 79 1.57 46.82 20.52
N GLU A 80 2.32 47.15 21.58
CA GLU A 80 2.03 46.73 22.94
C GLU A 80 1.78 47.95 23.83
N ARG A 81 0.70 47.91 24.63
CA ARG A 81 0.26 49.01 25.49
C ARG A 81 -0.25 48.50 26.84
N TYR A 82 -0.06 49.30 27.88
CA TYR A 82 -0.45 48.94 29.24
C TYR A 82 -1.15 50.09 29.95
N ASP A 83 -2.17 49.74 30.75
CA ASP A 83 -2.89 50.63 31.68
C ASP A 83 -3.28 51.98 31.08
N LEU A 84 -3.74 51.94 29.84
CA LEU A 84 -4.19 53.13 29.13
C LEU A 84 -5.40 53.72 29.84
N ASP A 85 -5.42 55.05 29.94
CA ASP A 85 -6.63 55.79 30.25
C ASP A 85 -7.59 55.77 29.04
N ASN A 86 -8.83 56.22 29.24
CA ASN A 86 -9.86 56.19 28.20
C ASN A 86 -9.39 56.84 26.88
N ARG A 87 -8.75 58.02 27.00
CA ARG A 87 -8.22 58.75 25.85
C ARG A 87 -7.09 57.98 25.15
N GLY A 88 -6.12 57.47 25.91
CA GLY A 88 -5.01 56.71 25.37
C GLY A 88 -5.46 55.43 24.67
N MET A 89 -6.48 54.76 25.20
CA MET A 89 -7.05 53.56 24.60
C MET A 89 -7.76 53.87 23.27
N ALA A 90 -8.55 54.94 23.22
CA ALA A 90 -9.19 55.40 21.99
C ALA A 90 -8.16 55.82 20.92
N GLU A 91 -7.10 56.53 21.32
CA GLU A 91 -6.01 56.93 20.42
C GLU A 91 -5.25 55.72 19.86
N ALA A 92 -4.99 54.70 20.69
CA ALA A 92 -4.34 53.46 20.27
C ALA A 92 -5.19 52.65 19.28
N LEU A 93 -6.49 52.49 19.55
CA LEU A 93 -7.42 51.80 18.64
C LEU A 93 -7.49 52.49 17.27
N ARG A 94 -7.64 53.80 17.25
CA ARG A 94 -7.66 54.58 16.00
C ARG A 94 -6.36 54.44 15.23
N GLY A 95 -5.22 54.49 15.92
CA GLY A 95 -3.91 54.30 15.31
C GLY A 95 -3.77 52.92 14.67
N PHE A 96 -4.23 51.89 15.38
CA PHE A 96 -4.25 50.51 14.90
C PHE A 96 -5.18 50.32 13.69
N GLY A 97 -6.36 50.92 13.68
CA GLY A 97 -7.28 50.88 12.53
C GLY A 97 -6.66 51.39 11.22
N ILE A 98 -5.92 52.50 11.30
CA ILE A 98 -5.18 53.07 10.14
C ILE A 98 -4.15 52.07 9.59
N GLN A 99 -3.53 51.28 10.47
CA GLN A 99 -2.60 50.22 10.07
C GLN A 99 -3.36 48.99 9.55
N ALA A 100 -4.49 48.63 10.17
CA ALA A 100 -5.31 47.47 9.81
C ALA A 100 -5.82 47.57 8.36
N ALA A 101 -6.21 48.77 7.92
CA ALA A 101 -6.60 49.05 6.53
C ALA A 101 -5.53 48.67 5.48
N GLN A 102 -4.26 48.56 5.90
CA GLN A 102 -3.13 48.21 5.04
C GLN A 102 -2.67 46.77 5.22
N ALA A 103 -3.10 46.09 6.29
CA ALA A 103 -2.69 44.74 6.64
C ALA A 103 -3.60 43.67 6.01
N ASP A 104 -3.05 42.49 5.80
CA ASP A 104 -3.83 41.30 5.44
C ASP A 104 -4.57 40.75 6.66
N VAL A 105 -3.87 40.68 7.79
CA VAL A 105 -4.42 40.16 9.06
C VAL A 105 -4.18 41.18 10.17
N ALA A 106 -5.24 41.52 10.89
CA ALA A 106 -5.19 42.38 12.06
C ALA A 106 -5.68 41.61 13.29
N LEU A 107 -4.89 41.63 14.37
CA LEU A 107 -5.25 41.00 15.64
C LEU A 107 -5.28 42.02 16.76
N LEU A 108 -6.35 42.03 17.56
CA LEU A 108 -6.40 42.77 18.80
C LEU A 108 -6.54 41.81 19.97
N TYR A 109 -5.64 41.92 20.93
CA TYR A 109 -5.71 41.21 22.20
C TYR A 109 -5.96 42.21 23.32
N PHE A 110 -6.95 41.93 24.17
CA PHE A 110 -7.25 42.72 25.35
C PHE A 110 -7.32 41.83 26.59
N ALA A 111 -6.56 42.19 27.64
CA ALA A 111 -6.67 41.62 28.98
C ALA A 111 -7.00 42.71 30.00
N GLY A 112 -8.01 42.47 30.83
CA GLY A 112 -8.45 43.43 31.86
C GLY A 112 -9.92 43.24 32.26
N HIS A 113 -10.52 44.29 32.83
CA HIS A 113 -11.95 44.33 33.10
C HIS A 113 -12.77 44.63 31.84
N GLY A 114 -13.86 43.89 31.71
CA GLY A 114 -14.92 44.10 30.73
C GLY A 114 -16.27 43.90 31.41
N MET A 115 -17.32 44.47 30.87
CA MET A 115 -18.68 44.28 31.37
C MET A 115 -19.72 44.53 30.29
N GLN A 116 -20.96 44.17 30.61
CA GLN A 116 -22.11 44.44 29.78
C GLN A 116 -23.18 45.25 30.51
N VAL A 117 -23.80 46.18 29.78
CA VAL A 117 -25.04 46.84 30.17
C VAL A 117 -26.03 46.79 29.02
N GLY A 118 -27.21 46.20 29.27
CA GLY A 118 -28.32 46.17 28.31
C GLY A 118 -27.96 45.61 26.93
N GLY A 119 -27.19 44.51 26.87
CA GLY A 119 -26.76 43.92 25.60
C GLY A 119 -25.41 44.41 25.07
N THR A 120 -24.91 45.55 25.56
CA THR A 120 -23.72 46.21 24.99
C THR A 120 -22.47 45.91 25.81
N ASN A 121 -21.43 45.42 25.14
CA ASN A 121 -20.13 45.09 25.73
C ASN A 121 -19.21 46.31 25.80
N PHE A 122 -18.54 46.50 26.93
CA PHE A 122 -17.61 47.60 27.18
C PHE A 122 -16.27 47.11 27.72
N LEU A 123 -15.18 47.60 27.15
CA LEU A 123 -13.82 47.49 27.68
C LEU A 123 -13.59 48.62 28.69
N ILE A 124 -12.95 48.32 29.83
CA ILE A 124 -12.77 49.28 30.91
C ILE A 124 -11.31 49.78 30.98
N PRO A 125 -11.07 51.09 30.74
CA PRO A 125 -9.75 51.73 30.88
C PRO A 125 -9.28 51.87 32.33
N ALA A 126 -7.99 52.16 32.52
CA ALA A 126 -7.36 52.23 33.84
C ALA A 126 -7.90 53.36 34.74
N ASP A 127 -8.40 54.45 34.16
CA ASP A 127 -8.91 55.63 34.89
C ASP A 127 -10.43 55.62 35.13
N ALA A 128 -11.13 54.56 34.71
CA ALA A 128 -12.58 54.46 34.87
C ALA A 128 -13.02 54.48 36.35
N ARG A 129 -14.10 55.22 36.64
CA ARG A 129 -14.74 55.32 37.95
C ARG A 129 -16.10 54.62 37.96
N LEU A 130 -16.89 54.78 36.89
CA LEU A 130 -18.21 54.16 36.67
C LEU A 130 -19.11 54.23 37.91
N GLU A 131 -19.41 55.44 38.36
CA GLU A 131 -20.30 55.65 39.53
C GLU A 131 -21.78 55.47 39.14
N ARG A 132 -22.13 55.76 37.89
CA ARG A 132 -23.49 55.73 37.34
C ARG A 132 -23.48 55.12 35.94
N GLU A 133 -24.62 54.56 35.54
CA GLU A 133 -24.78 53.93 34.21
C GLU A 133 -24.43 54.89 33.05
N ARG A 134 -24.76 56.17 33.20
CA ARG A 134 -24.45 57.21 32.20
C ARG A 134 -22.95 57.46 32.02
N ASP A 135 -22.11 57.06 32.97
CA ASP A 135 -20.67 57.26 32.91
C ASP A 135 -20.01 56.30 31.91
N LEU A 136 -20.68 55.19 31.54
CA LEU A 136 -20.19 54.22 30.57
C LEU A 136 -19.89 54.84 29.20
N VAL A 137 -20.66 55.86 28.80
CA VAL A 137 -20.48 56.55 27.51
C VAL A 137 -19.22 57.44 27.51
N TYR A 138 -18.73 57.85 28.68
CA TYR A 138 -17.62 58.78 28.83
C TYR A 138 -16.33 58.12 29.34
N GLU A 139 -16.47 57.04 30.10
CA GLU A 139 -15.35 56.41 30.82
C GLU A 139 -15.01 55.01 30.31
N ALA A 140 -15.89 54.34 29.55
CA ALA A 140 -15.64 53.01 28.97
C ALA A 140 -15.60 53.05 27.43
N LEU A 141 -15.12 51.97 26.81
CA LEU A 141 -15.10 51.84 25.35
C LEU A 141 -16.03 50.72 24.88
N PRO A 142 -17.07 51.01 24.06
CA PRO A 142 -17.94 49.97 23.54
C PRO A 142 -17.18 49.07 22.55
N LEU A 143 -17.48 47.76 22.57
CA LEU A 143 -16.76 46.73 21.82
C LEU A 143 -16.89 46.88 20.30
N ASN A 144 -17.91 47.59 19.83
CA ASN A 144 -18.09 47.89 18.40
C ASN A 144 -16.94 48.75 17.83
N LEU A 145 -16.26 49.55 18.65
CA LEU A 145 -15.09 50.32 18.21
C LEU A 145 -13.94 49.41 17.76
N PRO A 146 -13.36 48.54 18.62
CA PRO A 146 -12.28 47.64 18.17
C PRO A 146 -12.73 46.67 17.07
N MET A 147 -14.00 46.23 17.05
CA MET A 147 -14.50 45.41 15.95
C MET A 147 -14.53 46.18 14.61
N GLY A 148 -14.90 47.46 14.62
CA GLY A 148 -14.85 48.31 13.44
C GLY A 148 -13.44 48.55 12.92
N GLU A 149 -12.45 48.66 13.81
CA GLU A 149 -11.04 48.78 13.41
C GLU A 149 -10.49 47.48 12.81
N LEU A 150 -10.85 46.32 13.37
CA LEU A 150 -10.45 45.01 12.87
C LEU A 150 -11.06 44.70 11.49
N ALA A 151 -12.30 45.12 11.25
CA ALA A 151 -12.99 44.94 9.98
C ALA A 151 -12.32 45.65 8.79
N GLN A 152 -11.35 46.54 9.05
CA GLN A 152 -10.59 47.20 7.98
C GLN A 152 -9.51 46.30 7.37
N ALA A 153 -9.15 45.19 8.04
CA ALA A 153 -8.17 44.23 7.50
C ALA A 153 -8.64 43.62 6.18
N ARG A 154 -7.69 43.36 5.26
CA ARG A 154 -8.04 42.89 3.91
C ARG A 154 -8.57 41.45 3.88
N LYS A 155 -8.15 40.61 4.83
CA LYS A 155 -8.49 39.18 4.84
C LYS A 155 -9.07 38.69 6.14
N LEU A 156 -8.54 39.13 7.30
CA LEU A 156 -8.95 38.58 8.58
C LEU A 156 -8.73 39.55 9.75
N GLY A 157 -9.80 39.80 10.50
CA GLY A 157 -9.78 40.45 11.80
C GLY A 157 -9.89 39.41 12.93
N ILE A 158 -9.04 39.49 13.95
CA ILE A 158 -9.10 38.60 15.12
C ILE A 158 -9.17 39.44 16.39
N LEU A 159 -10.23 39.30 17.17
CA LEU A 159 -10.38 39.91 18.48
C LEU A 159 -10.28 38.85 19.57
N ILE A 160 -9.27 38.91 20.43
CA ILE A 160 -9.09 38.00 21.57
C ILE A 160 -9.35 38.77 22.86
N LEU A 161 -10.33 38.32 23.64
CA LEU A 161 -10.77 38.96 24.88
C LEU A 161 -10.47 38.05 26.07
N ASP A 162 -9.43 38.40 26.83
CA ASP A 162 -9.10 37.84 28.15
C ASP A 162 -9.64 38.77 29.26
N ALA A 163 -10.94 38.99 29.21
CA ALA A 163 -11.70 39.80 30.15
C ALA A 163 -12.95 39.01 30.58
N CYS A 164 -13.88 39.65 31.31
CA CYS A 164 -14.98 39.01 32.06
C CYS A 164 -14.56 38.47 33.43
N ARG A 165 -13.61 39.08 34.13
CA ARG A 165 -13.31 38.71 35.53
C ARG A 165 -14.36 39.32 36.48
N ASN A 166 -14.40 38.89 37.75
CA ASN A 166 -15.25 39.53 38.77
C ASN A 166 -15.04 41.05 38.72
N ASN A 167 -16.08 41.79 38.31
CA ASN A 167 -15.93 43.19 37.94
C ASN A 167 -16.48 44.11 39.04
N PRO A 168 -15.61 44.80 39.81
CA PRO A 168 -16.05 45.66 40.91
C PRO A 168 -16.85 46.88 40.45
N PHE A 169 -16.77 47.25 39.17
CA PHE A 169 -17.56 48.31 38.58
C PHE A 169 -19.01 47.88 38.33
N ALA A 170 -19.24 46.61 37.97
CA ALA A 170 -20.59 46.06 37.84
C ALA A 170 -21.33 46.11 39.18
N ASP A 171 -20.69 45.69 40.27
CA ASP A 171 -21.25 45.76 41.63
C ASP A 171 -21.55 47.20 42.08
N ARG A 172 -20.75 48.17 41.62
CA ARG A 172 -20.95 49.59 41.93
C ARG A 172 -22.17 50.16 41.20
N LEU A 173 -22.33 49.81 39.92
CA LEU A 173 -23.45 50.24 39.08
C LEU A 173 -24.78 49.63 39.51
N VAL A 174 -24.79 48.34 39.90
CA VAL A 174 -25.98 47.68 40.45
C VAL A 174 -26.46 48.39 41.72
N ARG A 175 -25.52 48.87 42.56
CA ARG A 175 -25.84 49.59 43.80
C ARG A 175 -26.29 51.04 43.59
N SER A 176 -25.88 51.69 42.50
CA SER A 176 -26.22 53.10 42.24
C SER A 176 -27.46 53.29 41.36
N GLY A 177 -27.95 52.24 40.69
CA GLY A 177 -29.06 52.31 39.74
C GLY A 177 -30.46 52.40 40.37
N THR A 178 -31.33 53.23 39.79
CA THR A 178 -32.75 53.38 40.21
C THR A 178 -33.74 52.65 39.29
N LYS A 179 -33.29 51.88 38.29
CA LYS A 179 -34.12 51.10 37.34
C LYS A 179 -33.57 49.68 37.17
N LYS A 180 -34.46 48.77 36.72
CA LYS A 180 -34.18 47.36 36.33
C LYS A 180 -33.27 47.25 35.08
N THR A 181 -32.13 47.92 35.06
CA THR A 181 -31.13 47.71 34.00
C THR A 181 -30.33 46.46 34.34
N GLU A 182 -30.27 45.49 33.43
CA GLU A 182 -29.47 44.26 33.59
C GLU A 182 -27.99 44.59 33.35
N VAL A 183 -27.21 44.58 34.44
CA VAL A 183 -25.77 44.79 34.46
C VAL A 183 -25.10 43.46 34.83
N HIS A 184 -24.18 43.00 33.98
CA HIS A 184 -23.48 41.73 34.17
C HIS A 184 -21.96 41.95 34.20
N SER A 185 -21.25 41.19 35.06
CA SER A 185 -19.78 41.24 35.16
C SER A 185 -19.06 40.63 33.95
N GLY A 186 -19.76 39.79 33.17
CA GLY A 186 -19.27 39.22 31.92
C GLY A 186 -19.69 40.00 30.68
N PHE A 187 -19.19 39.58 29.53
CA PHE A 187 -19.62 40.08 28.22
C PHE A 187 -20.87 39.35 27.73
N ALA A 188 -21.68 40.09 26.99
CA ALA A 188 -22.75 39.61 26.15
C ALA A 188 -22.22 38.70 25.07
N ARG A 189 -23.14 37.89 24.53
CA ARG A 189 -22.99 37.28 23.22
C ARG A 189 -22.70 38.37 22.17
N VAL A 190 -21.76 38.10 21.26
CA VAL A 190 -21.43 38.99 20.15
C VAL A 190 -22.11 38.45 18.88
N ASP A 191 -23.21 39.09 18.49
CA ASP A 191 -24.02 38.66 17.33
C ASP A 191 -23.66 39.41 16.05
N ASP A 192 -23.27 40.68 16.16
CA ASP A 192 -22.99 41.56 15.02
C ASP A 192 -21.49 41.62 14.69
N THR A 193 -20.90 40.45 14.42
CA THR A 193 -19.50 40.38 13.97
C THR A 193 -19.37 40.75 12.49
N PRO A 194 -18.45 41.65 12.09
CA PRO A 194 -18.15 41.92 10.69
C PRO A 194 -17.73 40.65 9.93
N THR A 195 -17.89 40.65 8.60
CA THR A 195 -17.38 39.57 7.73
C THR A 195 -15.88 39.40 7.94
N ASP A 196 -15.41 38.14 7.85
CA ASP A 196 -14.00 37.80 8.02
C ASP A 196 -13.40 38.31 9.34
N THR A 197 -14.24 38.40 10.38
CA THR A 197 -13.82 38.77 11.73
C THR A 197 -14.21 37.69 12.73
N LEU A 198 -13.24 37.26 13.52
CA LEU A 198 -13.43 36.28 14.58
C LEU A 198 -13.27 36.97 15.95
N VAL A 199 -14.21 36.71 16.86
CA VAL A 199 -14.13 37.15 18.26
C VAL A 199 -13.99 35.93 19.17
N ALA A 200 -12.86 35.84 19.87
CA ALA A 200 -12.52 34.74 20.76
C ALA A 200 -12.52 35.21 22.22
N MET A 201 -13.53 34.79 22.98
CA MET A 201 -13.72 35.16 24.37
C MET A 201 -13.20 34.08 25.32
N ALA A 202 -12.58 34.50 26.43
CA ALA A 202 -12.04 33.60 27.44
C ALA A 202 -13.07 32.72 28.13
N THR A 203 -14.36 33.08 28.09
CA THR A 203 -15.45 32.34 28.71
C THR A 203 -16.76 32.55 27.92
N ARG A 204 -17.82 31.81 28.25
CA ARG A 204 -19.15 31.98 27.63
C ARG A 204 -19.74 33.35 27.94
N ALA A 205 -20.69 33.78 27.10
CA ALA A 205 -21.50 34.96 27.37
C ALA A 205 -22.10 34.89 28.79
N ASP A 206 -22.13 36.05 29.45
CA ASP A 206 -22.62 36.27 30.82
C ASP A 206 -21.84 35.53 31.92
N ALA A 207 -20.82 34.73 31.57
CA ALA A 207 -19.97 34.01 32.50
C ALA A 207 -18.70 34.82 32.84
N VAL A 208 -18.04 34.39 33.92
CA VAL A 208 -16.80 35.00 34.41
C VAL A 208 -15.59 34.13 34.04
N ALA A 209 -14.45 34.75 33.75
CA ALA A 209 -13.17 34.10 33.50
C ALA A 209 -12.30 34.09 34.77
N GLU A 210 -11.54 33.01 34.99
CA GLU A 210 -10.65 32.87 36.13
C GLU A 210 -9.34 33.66 35.92
N ASP A 211 -8.83 34.28 36.99
CA ASP A 211 -7.54 34.96 36.97
C ASP A 211 -6.36 33.98 36.85
N GLY A 212 -6.55 32.72 37.26
CA GLY A 212 -5.49 31.71 37.37
C GLY A 212 -4.73 31.78 38.69
N GLN A 213 -3.88 30.78 38.94
CA GLN A 213 -3.03 30.67 40.15
C GLN A 213 -1.54 30.89 39.85
N GLY A 214 -1.18 31.14 38.59
CA GLY A 214 0.19 31.36 38.14
C GLY A 214 0.38 32.75 37.51
N ASP A 215 1.45 32.91 36.74
CA ASP A 215 1.82 34.18 36.10
C ASP A 215 0.84 34.65 35.02
N HIS A 216 -0.04 33.75 34.56
CA HIS A 216 -0.98 33.96 33.47
C HIS A 216 -2.40 33.46 33.78
N SER A 217 -3.39 34.04 33.11
CA SER A 217 -4.74 33.48 33.09
C SER A 217 -4.74 32.07 32.45
N PRO A 218 -5.70 31.19 32.81
CA PRO A 218 -5.82 29.88 32.17
C PRO A 218 -6.01 29.99 30.64
N TYR A 219 -6.69 31.05 30.18
CA TYR A 219 -6.92 31.29 28.76
C TYR A 219 -5.65 31.69 28.03
N THR A 220 -4.90 32.66 28.56
CA THR A 220 -3.63 33.09 27.98
C THR A 220 -2.58 31.98 28.02
N ALA A 221 -2.47 31.25 29.12
CA ALA A 221 -1.57 30.10 29.20
C ALA A 221 -1.88 29.05 28.11
N SER A 222 -3.16 28.80 27.84
CA SER A 222 -3.60 27.87 26.80
C SER A 222 -3.37 28.41 25.38
N LEU A 223 -3.56 29.71 25.15
CA LEU A 223 -3.21 30.36 23.87
C LEU A 223 -1.73 30.20 23.56
N LEU A 224 -0.86 30.54 24.53
CA LEU A 224 0.60 30.44 24.41
C LEU A 224 1.05 29.02 24.07
N LYS A 225 0.51 28.02 24.79
CA LYS A 225 0.80 26.60 24.53
C LYS A 225 0.46 26.18 23.09
N ASN A 226 -0.63 26.70 22.54
CA ASN A 226 -1.09 26.30 21.20
C ASN A 226 -0.40 27.06 20.07
N PHE A 227 0.17 28.26 20.31
CA PHE A 227 0.93 28.99 19.28
C PHE A 227 2.20 28.22 18.86
N ASP A 228 2.78 27.41 19.74
CA ASP A 228 3.97 26.61 19.43
C ASP A 228 3.68 25.36 18.59
N VAL A 229 2.42 25.03 18.33
CA VAL A 229 2.05 23.85 17.52
C VAL A 229 1.94 24.24 16.04
N PRO A 230 2.83 23.73 15.17
CA PRO A 230 2.80 24.05 13.75
C PRO A 230 1.63 23.35 13.04
N GLY A 231 1.09 23.99 12.01
CA GLY A 231 0.03 23.44 11.16
C GLY A 231 -1.37 23.42 11.78
N LEU A 232 -1.59 24.08 12.93
CA LEU A 232 -2.94 24.24 13.47
C LEU A 232 -3.69 25.35 12.73
N GLU A 233 -4.72 24.95 11.99
CA GLU A 233 -5.69 25.89 11.41
C GLU A 233 -6.44 26.63 12.53
N LEU A 234 -6.77 27.90 12.31
CA LEU A 234 -7.33 28.83 13.29
C LEU A 234 -8.53 28.30 14.09
N SER A 235 -9.49 27.67 13.43
CA SER A 235 -10.67 27.09 14.07
C SER A 235 -10.28 25.91 14.97
N LEU A 236 -9.38 25.04 14.51
CA LEU A 236 -8.85 23.95 15.33
C LEU A 236 -7.99 24.47 16.49
N PHE A 237 -7.19 25.51 16.26
CA PHE A 237 -6.38 26.18 17.27
C PHE A 237 -7.26 26.62 18.45
N PHE A 238 -8.34 27.36 18.20
CA PHE A 238 -9.21 27.83 19.28
C PHE A 238 -10.06 26.72 19.91
N ARG A 239 -10.42 25.67 19.16
CA ARG A 239 -11.05 24.47 19.75
C ARG A 239 -10.12 23.79 20.75
N ARG A 240 -8.83 23.67 20.41
CA ARG A 240 -7.82 23.09 21.30
C ARG A 240 -7.55 23.98 22.52
N VAL A 241 -7.52 25.30 22.34
CA VAL A 241 -7.46 26.27 23.45
C VAL A 241 -8.67 26.11 24.38
N ARG A 242 -9.88 25.94 23.84
CA ARG A 242 -11.08 25.67 24.64
C ARG A 242 -10.94 24.39 25.46
N ASP A 243 -10.50 23.30 24.85
CA ASP A 243 -10.33 22.01 25.52
C ASP A 243 -9.26 22.08 26.63
N ASP A 244 -8.14 22.77 26.36
CA ASP A 244 -7.07 23.01 27.34
C ASP A 244 -7.59 23.83 28.54
N VAL A 245 -8.33 24.91 28.31
CA VAL A 245 -8.91 25.74 29.39
C VAL A 245 -9.94 24.95 30.19
N MET A 246 -10.83 24.22 29.53
CA MET A 246 -11.81 23.36 30.20
C MET A 246 -11.11 22.31 31.07
N GLN A 247 -10.00 21.75 30.61
CA GLN A 247 -9.22 20.79 31.38
C GLN A 247 -8.57 21.44 32.61
N VAL A 248 -7.86 22.56 32.44
CA VAL A 248 -7.13 23.23 33.53
C VAL A 248 -8.07 23.84 34.57
N THR A 249 -9.23 24.33 34.15
CA THR A 249 -10.25 24.90 35.05
C THR A 249 -11.26 23.88 35.56
N GLN A 250 -11.10 22.60 35.20
CA GLN A 250 -12.03 21.52 35.57
C GLN A 250 -13.48 21.83 35.16
N GLY A 251 -13.65 22.42 33.97
CA GLY A 251 -14.93 22.78 33.37
C GLY A 251 -15.58 24.05 33.91
N ARG A 252 -14.92 24.81 34.79
CA ARG A 252 -15.46 26.05 35.35
C ARG A 252 -15.43 27.23 34.37
N GLN A 253 -14.50 27.22 33.43
CA GLN A 253 -14.38 28.24 32.39
C GLN A 253 -14.41 27.59 31.01
N GLU A 254 -15.24 28.13 30.11
CA GLU A 254 -15.43 27.60 28.77
C GLU A 254 -15.25 28.71 27.72
N PRO A 255 -14.08 28.79 27.04
CA PRO A 255 -13.88 29.75 25.97
C PRO A 255 -14.89 29.57 24.83
N PHE A 256 -15.27 30.67 24.19
CA PHE A 256 -16.27 30.67 23.12
C PHE A 256 -15.87 31.56 21.95
N LEU A 257 -16.26 31.16 20.75
CA LEU A 257 -15.96 31.86 19.49
C LEU A 257 -17.23 32.42 18.86
N TYR A 258 -17.12 33.62 18.31
CA TYR A 258 -18.17 34.29 17.52
C TYR A 258 -17.60 34.77 16.19
N GLY A 259 -18.48 34.85 15.19
CA GLY A 259 -18.15 35.33 13.86
C GLY A 259 -17.97 34.24 12.82
N SER A 260 -17.57 34.68 11.62
CA SER A 260 -17.43 33.84 10.44
C SER A 260 -16.02 33.98 9.88
N LEU A 261 -15.42 32.83 9.55
CA LEU A 261 -14.15 32.76 8.85
C LEU A 261 -14.40 32.60 7.35
N GLY A 262 -13.54 33.22 6.53
CA GLY A 262 -13.51 32.99 5.09
C GLY A 262 -13.02 31.58 4.73
N ALA A 263 -13.11 31.23 3.44
CA ALA A 263 -12.74 29.90 2.94
C ALA A 263 -11.22 29.62 2.97
N ALA A 264 -10.39 30.67 3.05
CA ALA A 264 -8.94 30.50 3.09
C ALA A 264 -8.48 30.14 4.52
N PRO A 265 -7.80 29.01 4.72
CA PRO A 265 -7.36 28.61 6.06
C PRO A 265 -6.24 29.52 6.56
N PHE A 266 -6.34 29.95 7.81
CA PHE A 266 -5.30 30.74 8.48
C PHE A 266 -4.56 29.90 9.52
N TYR A 267 -3.24 30.09 9.59
CA TYR A 267 -2.35 29.42 10.53
C TYR A 267 -1.48 30.47 11.24
N PHE A 268 -1.53 30.50 12.57
CA PHE A 268 -0.58 31.31 13.34
C PHE A 268 0.85 30.82 13.13
N ASN A 269 1.05 29.50 13.23
CA ASN A 269 2.32 28.81 13.05
C ASN A 269 2.19 27.82 11.88
N PRO A 270 2.44 28.21 10.63
CA PRO A 270 2.34 27.30 9.48
C PRO A 270 3.41 26.20 9.56
N LEU A 271 3.16 25.04 8.94
CA LEU A 271 4.21 24.04 8.75
C LEU A 271 5.33 24.64 7.88
N PRO A 272 6.61 24.34 8.18
CA PRO A 272 7.71 24.68 7.27
C PRO A 272 7.46 24.12 5.88
N GLU A 273 7.88 24.85 4.85
CA GLU A 273 7.85 24.36 3.47
C GLU A 273 8.60 23.04 3.34
N ASN A 274 7.97 22.07 2.66
CA ASN A 274 8.54 20.74 2.45
C ASN A 274 9.48 20.73 1.24
N ARG A 275 10.77 20.50 1.45
CA ARG A 275 11.80 20.44 0.43
C ARG A 275 11.96 18.98 -0.03
N PRO A 276 12.05 18.71 -1.34
CA PRO A 276 12.06 17.35 -1.83
C PRO A 276 13.37 16.60 -1.49
N PRO A 277 13.31 15.26 -1.50
CA PRO A 277 14.49 14.42 -1.31
C PRO A 277 15.58 14.68 -2.35
N GLN A 278 16.83 14.33 -2.02
CA GLN A 278 17.99 14.50 -2.90
C GLN A 278 18.63 13.16 -3.24
N LEU A 279 19.00 13.00 -4.51
CA LEU A 279 19.66 11.81 -5.07
C LEU A 279 21.04 12.16 -5.64
N ALA A 280 22.00 11.25 -5.45
CA ALA A 280 23.29 11.33 -6.12
C ALA A 280 23.18 10.88 -7.59
N ALA A 281 24.18 11.27 -8.40
CA ALA A 281 24.26 10.83 -9.79
C ALA A 281 24.52 9.32 -9.92
N PHE A 282 23.87 8.68 -10.89
CA PHE A 282 23.97 7.24 -11.14
C PHE A 282 24.99 6.93 -12.25
N LYS A 283 25.71 5.81 -12.09
CA LYS A 283 26.62 5.27 -13.11
C LYS A 283 25.99 4.06 -13.79
N THR A 284 26.38 3.79 -15.04
CA THR A 284 25.99 2.57 -15.74
C THR A 284 26.61 1.35 -15.08
N LEU A 285 25.77 0.36 -14.78
CA LEU A 285 26.19 -0.95 -14.30
C LEU A 285 26.45 -1.87 -15.49
N GLU A 286 27.64 -2.46 -15.58
CA GLU A 286 27.99 -3.48 -16.57
C GLU A 286 28.06 -4.85 -15.91
N VAL A 287 27.30 -5.83 -16.41
CA VAL A 287 27.27 -7.21 -15.88
C VAL A 287 27.48 -8.23 -16.99
N PHE A 288 27.91 -9.45 -16.67
CA PHE A 288 28.04 -10.54 -17.65
C PHE A 288 26.81 -11.47 -17.64
N ASP A 289 26.41 -12.00 -18.81
CA ASP A 289 25.21 -12.85 -19.01
C ASP A 289 25.20 -14.17 -18.22
N ARG A 290 26.37 -14.66 -17.80
CA ARG A 290 26.56 -15.82 -16.89
C ARG A 290 27.26 -15.43 -15.59
N GLY A 291 27.33 -14.13 -15.30
CA GLY A 291 27.89 -13.59 -14.07
C GLY A 291 27.03 -13.85 -12.84
N GLY A 292 27.60 -13.60 -11.67
CA GLY A 292 26.89 -13.61 -10.40
C GLY A 292 25.95 -12.40 -10.25
N THR A 293 25.44 -12.23 -9.04
CA THR A 293 24.61 -11.08 -8.66
C THR A 293 25.50 -9.87 -8.37
N GLU A 294 25.26 -8.74 -9.04
CA GLU A 294 26.06 -7.51 -8.94
C GLU A 294 25.27 -6.37 -8.30
N GLY A 295 25.93 -5.50 -7.52
CA GLY A 295 25.28 -4.41 -6.80
C GLY A 295 24.93 -3.20 -7.67
N LEU A 296 23.73 -2.64 -7.52
CA LEU A 296 23.30 -1.45 -8.26
C LEU A 296 23.99 -0.14 -7.81
N SER A 297 24.76 -0.18 -6.71
CA SER A 297 25.61 0.93 -6.25
C SER A 297 24.88 2.26 -6.04
N ILE A 298 23.63 2.20 -5.58
CA ILE A 298 22.81 3.38 -5.28
C ILE A 298 23.30 4.00 -3.97
N ALA A 299 23.70 5.28 -4.01
CA ALA A 299 24.04 6.02 -2.79
C ALA A 299 22.78 6.30 -1.95
N ARG A 300 22.91 6.31 -0.63
CA ARG A 300 21.79 6.56 0.29
C ARG A 300 21.19 7.96 0.03
N PRO A 301 19.90 8.06 -0.34
CA PRO A 301 19.19 9.33 -0.48
C PRO A 301 19.17 10.14 0.83
N SER A 302 19.10 11.46 0.73
CA SER A 302 19.03 12.38 1.87
C SER A 302 17.90 13.38 1.71
N ASP A 303 17.35 13.86 2.83
CA ASP A 303 16.28 14.85 2.85
C ASP A 303 16.73 16.15 3.55
N PRO A 304 16.53 17.34 2.97
CA PRO A 304 16.91 18.61 3.61
C PRO A 304 16.16 18.93 4.90
N ASP A 305 14.94 18.42 5.06
CA ASP A 305 14.09 18.59 6.23
C ASP A 305 14.22 17.40 7.20
N ASN A 306 15.07 16.43 6.84
CA ASN A 306 15.32 15.20 7.59
C ASN A 306 14.06 14.36 7.77
N ASP A 307 13.16 14.42 6.77
CA ASP A 307 11.96 13.61 6.71
C ASP A 307 12.31 12.14 6.43
N GLN A 308 11.41 11.23 6.84
CA GLN A 308 11.62 9.80 6.65
C GLN A 308 11.43 9.42 5.18
N LEU A 309 12.48 8.92 4.55
CA LEU A 309 12.45 8.56 3.14
C LEU A 309 12.10 7.09 2.89
N PHE A 310 11.37 6.85 1.81
CA PHE A 310 11.09 5.54 1.25
C PHE A 310 11.15 5.59 -0.28
N ALA A 311 11.50 4.49 -0.92
CA ALA A 311 11.59 4.40 -2.37
C ALA A 311 10.50 3.49 -2.93
N GLN A 312 9.88 3.87 -4.03
CA GLN A 312 9.00 3.01 -4.82
C GLN A 312 9.67 2.67 -6.14
N VAL A 313 9.65 1.40 -6.51
CA VAL A 313 10.17 0.95 -7.81
C VAL A 313 9.18 1.34 -8.89
N THR A 314 9.65 2.08 -9.89
CA THR A 314 8.81 2.59 -10.99
C THR A 314 9.09 1.90 -12.32
N GLY A 315 10.24 1.25 -12.44
CA GLY A 315 10.64 0.56 -13.67
C GLY A 315 11.72 -0.48 -13.39
N LEU A 316 11.73 -1.55 -14.17
CA LEU A 316 12.71 -2.63 -14.06
C LEU A 316 13.48 -2.79 -15.39
N PRO A 317 14.75 -3.19 -15.33
CA PRO A 317 15.53 -3.56 -16.50
C PRO A 317 15.04 -4.86 -17.12
N ARG A 318 15.42 -5.10 -18.37
CA ARG A 318 15.18 -6.32 -19.16
C ARG A 318 16.37 -7.26 -19.06
N GLY A 319 16.19 -8.55 -19.42
CA GLY A 319 17.30 -9.50 -19.48
C GLY A 319 17.88 -9.89 -18.12
N GLY A 320 17.08 -9.80 -17.07
CA GLY A 320 17.47 -10.17 -15.72
C GLY A 320 16.46 -9.67 -14.69
N GLY A 321 16.78 -9.88 -13.41
CA GLY A 321 15.95 -9.47 -12.29
C GLY A 321 16.72 -8.65 -11.27
N VAL A 322 16.08 -7.61 -10.75
CA VAL A 322 16.57 -6.88 -9.57
C VAL A 322 16.17 -7.62 -8.31
N ARG A 323 17.07 -7.70 -7.33
CA ARG A 323 16.93 -8.50 -6.11
C ARG A 323 17.40 -7.76 -4.87
N ILE A 324 16.80 -8.10 -3.74
CA ILE A 324 17.26 -7.70 -2.40
C ILE A 324 17.44 -8.98 -1.59
N GLY A 325 18.69 -9.39 -1.39
CA GLY A 325 19.00 -10.74 -0.94
C GLY A 325 18.37 -11.77 -1.89
N ASP A 326 17.53 -12.65 -1.34
CA ASP A 326 16.84 -13.69 -2.12
C ASP A 326 15.49 -13.27 -2.72
N ARG A 327 15.04 -12.03 -2.44
CA ARG A 327 13.74 -11.54 -2.90
C ARG A 327 13.87 -10.87 -4.27
N VAL A 328 13.01 -11.25 -5.22
CA VAL A 328 12.86 -10.52 -6.50
C VAL A 328 12.09 -9.22 -6.25
N VAL A 329 12.57 -8.14 -6.87
CA VAL A 329 11.96 -6.81 -6.80
C VAL A 329 10.99 -6.61 -7.97
N LEU A 330 9.80 -6.09 -7.68
CA LEU A 330 8.74 -5.84 -8.66
C LEU A 330 8.46 -4.34 -8.83
N ILE A 331 7.89 -3.94 -9.97
CA ILE A 331 7.36 -2.57 -10.14
C ILE A 331 6.23 -2.35 -9.13
N GLY A 332 6.26 -1.21 -8.45
CA GLY A 332 5.34 -0.86 -7.38
C GLY A 332 5.84 -1.22 -5.98
N ASP A 333 6.91 -2.03 -5.85
CA ASP A 333 7.50 -2.37 -4.55
C ASP A 333 7.97 -1.12 -3.81
N TYR A 334 7.67 -1.08 -2.51
CA TYR A 334 8.22 -0.09 -1.59
C TYR A 334 9.45 -0.65 -0.88
N LEU A 335 10.55 0.09 -0.97
CA LEU A 335 11.84 -0.25 -0.41
C LEU A 335 12.22 0.77 0.67
N THR A 336 12.73 0.27 1.79
CA THR A 336 13.50 1.11 2.72
C THR A 336 14.77 1.61 2.05
N LEU A 337 15.38 2.68 2.56
CA LEU A 337 16.65 3.16 2.01
C LEU A 337 17.75 2.08 2.05
N ASP A 338 17.82 1.30 3.12
CA ASP A 338 18.82 0.23 3.24
C ASP A 338 18.58 -0.85 2.17
N GLN A 339 17.33 -1.25 1.95
CA GLN A 339 16.95 -2.18 0.88
C GLN A 339 17.24 -1.64 -0.52
N LEU A 340 16.99 -0.35 -0.77
CA LEU A 340 17.31 0.29 -2.05
C LEU A 340 18.83 0.28 -2.30
N THR A 341 19.63 0.64 -1.29
CA THR A 341 21.10 0.65 -1.41
C THR A 341 21.70 -0.76 -1.51
N ALA A 342 21.01 -1.77 -0.97
CA ALA A 342 21.38 -3.18 -1.05
C ALA A 342 20.82 -3.89 -2.30
N ALA A 343 20.13 -3.17 -3.19
CA ALA A 343 19.56 -3.75 -4.39
C ALA A 343 20.66 -4.22 -5.35
N THR A 344 20.44 -5.39 -5.94
CA THR A 344 21.38 -6.06 -6.83
C THR A 344 20.68 -6.47 -8.13
N PHE A 345 21.44 -6.64 -9.20
CA PHE A 345 20.94 -7.14 -10.49
C PHE A 345 21.57 -8.49 -10.81
N ARG A 346 20.76 -9.41 -11.34
CA ARG A 346 21.21 -10.69 -11.86
C ARG A 346 20.73 -10.83 -13.31
N ALA A 347 21.69 -10.91 -14.23
CA ALA A 347 21.40 -11.14 -15.64
C ALA A 347 20.82 -12.55 -15.87
N ASP A 348 19.94 -12.66 -16.86
CA ASP A 348 19.58 -13.93 -17.47
C ASP A 348 20.38 -14.10 -18.77
N ALA A 349 20.71 -15.33 -19.15
CA ALA A 349 21.51 -15.61 -20.34
C ALA A 349 20.76 -15.36 -21.66
N THR A 350 19.61 -14.69 -21.63
CA THR A 350 18.71 -14.51 -22.78
C THR A 350 18.81 -13.13 -23.42
N HIS A 351 19.54 -12.19 -22.81
CA HIS A 351 19.67 -10.82 -23.29
C HIS A 351 21.12 -10.33 -23.27
N LEU A 352 21.54 -9.65 -24.35
CA LEU A 352 22.86 -9.03 -24.48
C LEU A 352 22.69 -7.57 -24.94
N GLY A 353 23.55 -6.69 -24.45
CA GLY A 353 23.51 -5.26 -24.75
C GLY A 353 22.71 -4.45 -23.73
N ASP A 354 22.00 -3.42 -24.19
CA ASP A 354 21.25 -2.49 -23.34
C ASP A 354 20.04 -3.15 -22.66
N ALA A 355 20.11 -3.28 -21.34
CA ALA A 355 19.07 -3.85 -20.51
C ALA A 355 18.05 -2.79 -20.02
N GLY A 356 18.19 -1.52 -20.39
CA GLY A 356 17.38 -0.44 -19.82
C GLY A 356 17.89 -0.03 -18.44
N SER A 357 16.98 0.38 -17.55
CA SER A 357 17.38 0.88 -16.23
C SER A 357 16.49 0.38 -15.10
N PHE A 358 17.06 0.30 -13.90
CA PHE A 358 16.29 0.17 -12.66
C PHE A 358 15.85 1.56 -12.22
N GLU A 359 14.54 1.81 -12.28
CA GLU A 359 13.95 3.12 -12.00
C GLU A 359 13.19 3.11 -10.68
N PHE A 360 13.32 4.19 -9.91
CA PHE A 360 12.64 4.35 -8.63
C PHE A 360 12.33 5.82 -8.32
N ALA A 361 11.36 6.02 -7.42
CA ALA A 361 10.99 7.32 -6.86
C ALA A 361 11.19 7.30 -5.35
N VAL A 362 12.03 8.19 -4.82
CA VAL A 362 12.21 8.42 -3.39
C VAL A 362 11.25 9.50 -2.93
N MET A 363 10.51 9.23 -1.87
CA MET A 363 9.46 10.07 -1.33
C MET A 363 9.72 10.33 0.16
N ASP A 364 9.34 11.53 0.62
CA ASP A 364 9.47 11.98 2.02
C ASP A 364 8.20 11.81 2.87
N GLY A 365 7.11 11.32 2.27
CA GLY A 365 5.81 11.21 2.94
C GLY A 365 5.06 12.53 3.15
N ARG A 366 5.64 13.66 2.74
CA ARG A 366 5.08 15.02 2.83
C ARG A 366 4.86 15.66 1.45
N GLY A 367 5.16 14.91 0.39
CA GLY A 367 4.81 15.23 -0.99
C GLY A 367 6.01 15.56 -1.88
N GLY A 368 7.21 15.62 -1.32
CA GLY A 368 8.44 15.73 -2.10
C GLY A 368 8.84 14.38 -2.68
N VAL A 369 9.24 14.40 -3.96
CA VAL A 369 9.61 13.21 -4.72
C VAL A 369 10.88 13.47 -5.53
N ALA A 370 11.84 12.55 -5.48
CA ALA A 370 13.02 12.53 -6.33
C ALA A 370 13.10 11.21 -7.11
N ARG A 371 13.34 11.27 -8.43
CA ARG A 371 13.36 10.08 -9.30
C ARG A 371 14.79 9.71 -9.67
N GLY A 372 15.12 8.43 -9.59
CA GLY A 372 16.41 7.86 -9.95
C GLY A 372 16.28 6.74 -10.98
N ALA A 373 17.32 6.57 -11.79
CA ALA A 373 17.41 5.53 -12.82
C ALA A 373 18.86 5.04 -12.92
N VAL A 374 19.09 3.75 -12.68
CA VAL A 374 20.40 3.11 -12.80
C VAL A 374 20.44 2.36 -14.14
N PRO A 375 21.18 2.85 -15.16
CA PRO A 375 21.26 2.17 -16.45
C PRO A 375 22.12 0.90 -16.36
N ILE A 376 21.73 -0.16 -17.09
CA ILE A 376 22.35 -1.48 -17.02
C ILE A 376 22.68 -1.99 -18.43
N VAL A 377 23.88 -2.57 -18.59
CA VAL A 377 24.35 -3.20 -19.83
C VAL A 377 24.83 -4.61 -19.54
N ILE A 378 24.37 -5.59 -20.34
CA ILE A 378 24.75 -7.00 -20.22
C ILE A 378 25.78 -7.36 -21.31
N LYS A 379 26.93 -7.88 -20.88
CA LYS A 379 28.04 -8.31 -21.73
C LYS A 379 28.08 -9.85 -21.85
N PRO A 380 28.52 -10.41 -22.98
CA PRO A 380 28.67 -11.85 -23.13
C PRO A 380 29.84 -12.39 -22.29
N SER A 381 29.65 -13.56 -21.69
CA SER A 381 30.69 -14.32 -20.97
C SER A 381 31.48 -15.21 -21.94
N ASN A 382 32.78 -15.39 -21.69
CA ASN A 382 33.66 -16.27 -22.47
C ASN A 382 33.36 -17.76 -22.21
N ARG A 383 33.19 -18.57 -23.25
CA ARG A 383 32.88 -20.02 -23.22
C ARG A 383 34.10 -20.81 -23.69
N PRO A 384 34.42 -21.94 -23.02
CA PRO A 384 35.55 -22.76 -23.44
C PRO A 384 35.26 -23.51 -24.76
N PRO A 385 36.31 -23.91 -25.50
CA PRO A 385 36.16 -24.71 -26.72
C PRO A 385 35.54 -26.08 -26.46
N VAL A 386 34.83 -26.62 -27.44
CA VAL A 386 34.15 -27.93 -27.39
C VAL A 386 34.89 -28.94 -28.28
N ALA A 387 35.32 -30.05 -27.68
CA ALA A 387 35.97 -31.18 -28.38
C ALA A 387 35.06 -32.42 -28.37
N VAL A 388 35.19 -33.26 -29.40
CA VAL A 388 34.44 -34.52 -29.53
C VAL A 388 34.94 -35.56 -28.51
N ALA A 389 34.06 -36.44 -28.02
CA ALA A 389 34.37 -37.47 -27.02
C ALA A 389 35.49 -38.43 -27.48
N GLU A 390 36.20 -39.02 -26.50
CA GLU A 390 37.37 -39.89 -26.71
C GLU A 390 37.07 -41.02 -27.72
N ARG A 391 37.88 -41.09 -28.78
CA ARG A 391 37.73 -42.09 -29.84
C ARG A 391 38.75 -43.21 -29.67
N SER A 392 38.29 -44.46 -29.71
CA SER A 392 39.18 -45.63 -29.78
C SER A 392 39.56 -45.91 -31.24
N VAL A 393 40.86 -45.96 -31.53
CA VAL A 393 41.43 -46.26 -32.85
C VAL A 393 42.27 -47.54 -32.75
N ARG A 394 41.91 -48.54 -33.56
CA ARG A 394 42.62 -49.83 -33.64
C ARG A 394 43.53 -49.86 -34.86
N ALA A 395 44.76 -50.34 -34.68
CA ALA A 395 45.86 -50.26 -35.63
C ALA A 395 45.76 -51.21 -36.85
N VAL A 396 44.58 -51.39 -37.42
CA VAL A 396 44.41 -51.83 -38.82
C VAL A 396 44.35 -50.63 -39.75
N VAL A 397 44.02 -49.45 -39.22
CA VAL A 397 43.84 -48.20 -39.98
C VAL A 397 44.92 -47.21 -39.55
N ASN A 398 45.80 -46.82 -40.47
CA ASN A 398 46.91 -45.92 -40.15
C ASN A 398 46.49 -44.47 -39.86
N SER A 399 45.21 -44.07 -39.90
CA SER A 399 44.76 -42.66 -39.74
C SER A 399 43.89 -42.44 -38.50
N LEU A 400 44.21 -41.43 -37.66
CA LEU A 400 43.44 -41.11 -36.45
C LEU A 400 42.13 -40.35 -36.74
N ARG A 401 42.10 -39.52 -37.80
CA ARG A 401 40.92 -38.72 -38.23
C ARG A 401 40.22 -38.00 -37.08
N LEU A 402 40.96 -37.17 -36.34
CA LEU A 402 40.40 -36.37 -35.26
C LEU A 402 39.59 -35.20 -35.85
N GLU A 403 38.40 -34.97 -35.31
CA GLU A 403 37.55 -33.85 -35.70
C GLU A 403 38.07 -32.55 -35.08
N VAL A 404 37.98 -31.43 -35.79
CA VAL A 404 38.48 -30.14 -35.31
C VAL A 404 37.49 -29.56 -34.27
N PRO A 405 37.93 -29.32 -33.03
CA PRO A 405 37.15 -28.63 -32.00
C PRO A 405 36.67 -27.26 -32.45
N THR A 406 35.53 -26.80 -31.92
CA THR A 406 34.96 -25.48 -32.22
C THR A 406 34.79 -24.66 -30.96
N ASP A 407 34.91 -23.35 -31.09
CA ASP A 407 34.66 -22.42 -30.00
C ASP A 407 33.24 -21.82 -30.10
N PRO A 408 32.42 -21.88 -29.04
CA PRO A 408 31.07 -21.31 -29.06
C PRO A 408 30.99 -19.79 -29.26
N ASP A 409 32.07 -19.05 -28.95
CA ASP A 409 32.17 -17.60 -29.12
C ASP A 409 32.93 -17.21 -30.41
N GLY A 410 33.43 -18.20 -31.15
CA GLY A 410 34.14 -18.01 -32.41
C GLY A 410 35.58 -17.53 -32.23
N ASP A 411 36.14 -17.66 -31.02
CA ASP A 411 37.51 -17.30 -30.75
C ASP A 411 38.51 -18.25 -31.47
N PRO A 412 39.64 -17.73 -31.97
CA PRO A 412 40.62 -18.53 -32.71
C PRO A 412 41.32 -19.54 -31.80
N LEU A 413 41.26 -20.82 -32.18
CA LEU A 413 41.78 -21.91 -31.38
C LEU A 413 43.25 -22.23 -31.66
N THR A 414 43.97 -22.58 -30.60
CA THR A 414 45.34 -23.10 -30.67
C THR A 414 45.40 -24.55 -30.21
N PHE A 415 46.18 -25.38 -30.90
CA PHE A 415 46.27 -26.83 -30.66
C PHE A 415 47.71 -27.21 -30.29
N THR A 416 47.89 -27.76 -29.08
CA THR A 416 49.20 -28.17 -28.58
C THR A 416 49.14 -29.64 -28.14
N VAL A 417 50.04 -30.47 -28.67
CA VAL A 417 50.13 -31.88 -28.27
C VAL A 417 50.46 -31.95 -26.78
N SER A 418 49.60 -32.58 -25.98
CA SER A 418 49.76 -32.67 -24.53
C SER A 418 50.20 -34.07 -24.08
N ALA A 419 49.83 -35.12 -24.82
CA ALA A 419 50.30 -36.48 -24.57
C ALA A 419 50.46 -37.27 -25.87
N VAL A 420 51.43 -38.17 -25.89
CA VAL A 420 51.69 -39.14 -26.97
C VAL A 420 51.57 -40.55 -26.41
N PRO A 421 51.23 -41.57 -27.23
CA PRO A 421 51.09 -42.94 -26.74
C PRO A 421 52.39 -43.48 -26.13
N GLU A 422 52.25 -44.40 -25.18
CA GLU A 422 53.38 -45.09 -24.53
C GLU A 422 54.10 -46.04 -25.49
N ARG A 423 53.38 -46.54 -26.50
CA ARG A 423 53.88 -47.48 -27.52
C ARG A 423 53.45 -47.04 -28.92
N GLY A 424 54.36 -47.14 -29.88
CA GLY A 424 54.16 -46.60 -31.24
C GLY A 424 54.32 -45.08 -31.30
N LYS A 425 54.17 -44.51 -32.49
CA LYS A 425 54.32 -43.07 -32.73
C LYS A 425 53.15 -42.51 -33.52
N VAL A 426 52.70 -41.31 -33.13
CA VAL A 426 51.75 -40.53 -33.93
C VAL A 426 52.56 -39.59 -34.83
N HIS A 427 52.26 -39.58 -36.11
CA HIS A 427 52.93 -38.78 -37.11
C HIS A 427 51.98 -37.73 -37.70
N ASP A 428 52.53 -36.55 -38.00
CA ASP A 428 51.96 -35.60 -38.94
C ASP A 428 52.70 -35.73 -40.28
N GLY A 429 52.08 -36.42 -41.25
CA GLY A 429 52.76 -36.83 -42.48
C GLY A 429 53.88 -37.82 -42.19
N THR A 430 55.14 -37.39 -42.31
CA THR A 430 56.33 -38.20 -41.99
C THR A 430 56.96 -37.86 -40.64
N THR A 431 56.55 -36.77 -40.00
CA THR A 431 57.20 -36.23 -38.80
C THR A 431 56.54 -36.80 -37.53
N PRO A 432 57.29 -37.44 -36.62
CA PRO A 432 56.74 -37.91 -35.35
C PRO A 432 56.47 -36.75 -34.40
N LEU A 433 55.28 -36.73 -33.80
CA LEU A 433 54.85 -35.70 -32.85
C LEU A 433 55.36 -35.95 -31.43
N LYS A 434 55.58 -34.87 -30.69
CA LYS A 434 56.02 -34.85 -29.28
C LYS A 434 55.16 -33.91 -28.44
N PRO A 435 55.07 -34.10 -27.12
CA PRO A 435 54.43 -33.14 -26.23
C PRO A 435 55.04 -31.74 -26.39
N GLY A 436 54.19 -30.72 -26.54
CA GLY A 436 54.56 -29.33 -26.81
C GLY A 436 54.51 -28.93 -28.29
N ASP A 437 54.38 -29.86 -29.23
CA ASP A 437 54.25 -29.53 -30.64
C ASP A 437 52.93 -28.83 -30.93
N LYS A 438 52.97 -27.78 -31.77
CA LYS A 438 51.78 -27.05 -32.22
C LYS A 438 51.25 -27.63 -33.52
N LEU A 439 49.94 -27.81 -33.59
CA LEU A 439 49.25 -28.35 -34.76
C LEU A 439 48.35 -27.28 -35.39
N ALA A 440 48.31 -27.25 -36.72
CA ALA A 440 47.30 -26.49 -37.44
C ALA A 440 45.98 -27.29 -37.50
N PRO A 441 44.80 -26.64 -37.48
CA PRO A 441 43.51 -27.32 -37.41
C PRO A 441 43.33 -28.39 -38.50
N GLU A 442 43.80 -28.10 -39.72
CA GLU A 442 43.61 -28.96 -40.90
C GLU A 442 44.43 -30.26 -40.78
N ARG A 443 45.51 -30.25 -39.99
CA ARG A 443 46.43 -31.39 -39.83
C ARG A 443 45.88 -32.44 -38.86
N LEU A 444 44.96 -32.08 -37.97
CA LEU A 444 44.37 -32.99 -36.97
C LEU A 444 43.64 -34.19 -37.62
N THR A 445 43.01 -33.96 -38.77
CA THR A 445 42.30 -35.01 -39.52
C THR A 445 43.23 -35.97 -40.27
N ALA A 446 44.48 -35.56 -40.49
CA ALA A 446 45.47 -36.27 -41.32
C ALA A 446 46.53 -37.03 -40.50
N LEU A 447 46.45 -36.98 -39.17
CA LEU A 447 47.39 -37.67 -38.29
C LEU A 447 47.35 -39.18 -38.48
N THR A 448 48.52 -39.81 -38.41
CA THR A 448 48.68 -41.26 -38.56
C THR A 448 49.30 -41.91 -37.34
N PHE A 449 48.95 -43.16 -37.06
CA PHE A 449 49.55 -43.94 -35.97
C PHE A 449 50.38 -45.08 -36.56
N ASP A 450 51.67 -45.10 -36.24
CA ASP A 450 52.58 -46.20 -36.54
C ASP A 450 52.77 -47.04 -35.26
N PRO A 451 52.25 -48.27 -35.19
CA PRO A 451 52.40 -49.15 -34.03
C PRO A 451 53.85 -49.64 -33.84
N GLU A 452 54.75 -49.43 -34.81
CA GLU A 452 56.10 -49.98 -34.84
C GLU A 452 56.09 -51.51 -34.60
N ARG A 453 57.14 -52.09 -33.97
CA ARG A 453 57.19 -53.52 -33.59
C ARG A 453 56.48 -53.81 -32.25
N ALA A 454 55.47 -53.02 -31.87
CA ALA A 454 54.81 -53.17 -30.58
C ALA A 454 53.94 -54.46 -30.54
N PRO A 455 53.93 -55.19 -29.41
CA PRO A 455 53.04 -56.33 -29.22
C PRO A 455 51.59 -55.86 -29.04
N ALA A 456 50.64 -56.72 -29.42
CA ALA A 456 49.20 -56.44 -29.37
C ALA A 456 48.72 -55.96 -27.98
N GLY A 457 47.68 -55.12 -27.97
CA GLY A 457 47.09 -54.50 -26.79
C GLY A 457 47.16 -52.97 -26.79
N ARG A 458 46.78 -52.35 -25.66
CA ARG A 458 46.67 -50.88 -25.51
C ARG A 458 48.01 -50.15 -25.73
N ALA A 459 48.10 -49.31 -26.76
CA ALA A 459 49.30 -48.54 -27.08
C ALA A 459 49.42 -47.23 -26.27
N GLY A 460 48.31 -46.69 -25.78
CA GLY A 460 48.28 -45.47 -24.96
C GLY A 460 47.23 -44.48 -25.47
N VAL A 461 47.32 -43.23 -25.02
CA VAL A 461 46.41 -42.16 -25.43
C VAL A 461 47.21 -41.05 -26.10
N PHE A 462 46.74 -40.57 -27.24
CA PHE A 462 47.21 -39.33 -27.85
C PHE A 462 46.26 -38.20 -27.45
N SER A 463 46.80 -37.10 -26.90
CA SER A 463 45.99 -35.97 -26.44
C SER A 463 46.52 -34.64 -26.97
N VAL A 464 45.59 -33.74 -27.28
CA VAL A 464 45.85 -32.37 -27.73
C VAL A 464 45.09 -31.40 -26.82
N LEU A 465 45.82 -30.49 -26.19
CA LEU A 465 45.26 -29.34 -25.47
C LEU A 465 44.80 -28.29 -26.49
N VAL A 466 43.58 -27.80 -26.29
CA VAL A 466 42.94 -26.79 -27.13
C VAL A 466 42.66 -25.56 -26.27
N GLU A 467 43.14 -24.40 -26.70
CA GLU A 467 42.97 -23.13 -25.97
C GLU A 467 42.38 -22.04 -26.88
N ASP A 468 41.49 -21.20 -26.32
CA ASP A 468 40.82 -20.08 -27.00
C ASP A 468 41.58 -18.73 -26.90
N GLY A 469 42.66 -18.67 -26.11
CA GLY A 469 43.41 -17.43 -25.86
C GLY A 469 42.71 -16.42 -24.92
N ARG A 470 41.51 -16.73 -24.43
CA ARG A 470 40.74 -15.95 -23.44
C ARG A 470 40.52 -16.67 -22.12
N GLY A 471 41.14 -17.84 -21.96
CA GLY A 471 41.22 -18.60 -20.71
C GLY A 471 40.40 -19.89 -20.72
N GLY A 472 39.62 -20.15 -21.77
CA GLY A 472 38.93 -21.41 -22.00
C GLY A 472 39.88 -22.48 -22.54
N ARG A 473 39.79 -23.68 -21.96
CA ARG A 473 40.64 -24.82 -22.31
C ARG A 473 39.82 -26.10 -22.38
N THR A 474 40.15 -26.96 -23.34
CA THR A 474 39.63 -28.33 -23.39
C THR A 474 40.71 -29.29 -23.89
N THR A 475 40.51 -30.59 -23.71
CA THR A 475 41.45 -31.62 -24.20
C THR A 475 40.71 -32.59 -25.11
N MET A 476 41.28 -32.82 -26.29
CA MET A 476 40.84 -33.86 -27.22
C MET A 476 41.78 -35.06 -27.10
N SER A 477 41.22 -36.27 -26.99
CA SER A 477 42.00 -37.51 -26.79
C SER A 477 41.56 -38.63 -27.74
N ALA A 478 42.53 -39.47 -28.14
CA ALA A 478 42.29 -40.70 -28.88
C ALA A 478 43.02 -41.87 -28.21
N LEU A 479 42.27 -42.93 -27.89
CA LEU A 479 42.79 -44.17 -27.34
C LEU A 479 43.32 -45.05 -28.48
N LEU A 480 44.58 -45.47 -28.39
CA LEU A 480 45.27 -46.24 -29.44
C LEU A 480 45.46 -47.70 -28.98
N GLU A 481 45.10 -48.65 -29.83
CA GLU A 481 45.25 -50.11 -29.59
C GLU A 481 45.91 -50.81 -30.79
N VAL A 482 46.84 -51.74 -30.52
CA VAL A 482 47.53 -52.56 -31.53
C VAL A 482 46.89 -53.94 -31.60
N GLU A 483 46.57 -54.41 -32.81
CA GLU A 483 45.93 -55.73 -33.02
C GLU A 483 46.95 -56.88 -33.17
N GLU A 484 46.50 -58.12 -32.94
CA GLU A 484 47.31 -59.34 -33.00
C GLU A 484 47.43 -59.87 -34.44
N ALA A 485 48.66 -60.14 -34.90
CA ALA A 485 48.92 -60.58 -36.26
C ALA A 485 48.35 -61.98 -36.52
N GLY A 486 47.31 -62.09 -37.37
CA GLY A 486 46.73 -63.36 -37.81
C GLY A 486 45.31 -63.65 -37.29
N ALA A 487 44.64 -62.70 -36.63
CA ALA A 487 43.22 -62.84 -36.33
C ALA A 487 42.39 -62.90 -37.64
N PRO A 488 41.43 -63.83 -37.77
CA PRO A 488 40.53 -63.85 -38.93
C PRO A 488 39.79 -62.51 -39.00
N PRO A 489 39.49 -62.00 -40.21
CA PRO A 489 38.70 -60.77 -40.33
C PRO A 489 37.41 -60.95 -39.53
N PRO A 490 36.97 -59.91 -38.77
CA PRO A 490 35.69 -59.97 -38.11
C PRO A 490 34.67 -60.38 -39.17
N GLN A 491 33.86 -61.41 -38.89
CA GLN A 491 32.78 -61.83 -39.77
C GLN A 491 32.09 -60.56 -40.27
N ALA A 492 32.16 -60.33 -41.59
CA ALA A 492 31.60 -59.15 -42.21
C ALA A 492 30.21 -58.91 -41.63
N ASP A 493 30.07 -57.76 -40.99
CA ASP A 493 28.98 -57.38 -40.09
C ASP A 493 27.65 -57.88 -40.67
N LEU A 494 27.15 -58.99 -40.11
CA LEU A 494 25.95 -59.66 -40.63
C LEU A 494 24.77 -58.67 -40.65
N GLU A 495 24.75 -57.77 -39.67
CA GLU A 495 23.81 -56.66 -39.58
C GLU A 495 23.97 -55.67 -40.74
N GLU A 496 25.18 -55.20 -41.07
CA GLU A 496 25.40 -54.27 -42.19
C GLU A 496 25.08 -54.91 -43.55
N SER A 497 25.45 -56.18 -43.74
CA SER A 497 25.21 -56.91 -44.99
C SER A 497 23.74 -57.29 -45.21
N LEU A 498 22.97 -57.53 -44.14
CA LEU A 498 21.52 -57.67 -44.21
C LEU A 498 20.82 -56.32 -44.35
N TRP A 499 21.31 -55.29 -43.66
CA TRP A 499 20.79 -53.94 -43.77
C TRP A 499 20.93 -53.38 -45.19
N ARG A 500 22.08 -53.56 -45.86
CA ARG A 500 22.25 -53.16 -47.27
C ARG A 500 21.24 -53.82 -48.22
N ARG A 501 20.76 -55.02 -47.90
CA ARG A 501 19.73 -55.73 -48.69
C ARG A 501 18.31 -55.28 -48.37
N VAL A 502 18.04 -54.91 -47.12
CA VAL A 502 16.70 -54.59 -46.64
C VAL A 502 16.37 -53.10 -46.64
N ARG A 503 17.35 -52.19 -46.56
CA ARG A 503 17.13 -50.73 -46.40
C ARG A 503 16.27 -50.10 -47.51
N ASP A 504 16.36 -50.64 -48.72
CA ASP A 504 15.67 -50.16 -49.92
C ASP A 504 14.43 -51.01 -50.26
N SER A 505 14.14 -52.07 -49.47
CA SER A 505 12.97 -52.92 -49.66
C SER A 505 11.66 -52.15 -49.49
N ARG A 506 10.64 -52.55 -50.26
CA ARG A 506 9.25 -52.10 -50.09
C ARG A 506 8.39 -53.09 -49.30
N ASP A 507 8.98 -54.23 -48.94
CA ASP A 507 8.34 -55.26 -48.14
C ASP A 507 8.50 -54.95 -46.64
N ALA A 508 7.38 -54.68 -45.97
CA ALA A 508 7.34 -54.36 -44.55
C ALA A 508 7.76 -55.57 -43.68
N ASP A 509 7.52 -56.80 -44.14
CA ASP A 509 7.83 -58.01 -43.39
C ASP A 509 9.35 -58.28 -43.38
N ALA A 510 10.06 -57.90 -44.44
CA ALA A 510 11.51 -57.97 -44.50
C ALA A 510 12.20 -57.02 -43.49
N LEU A 511 11.63 -55.82 -43.28
CA LEU A 511 12.11 -54.87 -42.26
C LEU A 511 11.73 -55.32 -40.84
N ASP A 512 10.55 -55.91 -40.65
CA ASP A 512 10.13 -56.51 -39.37
C ASP A 512 11.03 -57.69 -38.98
N ALA A 513 11.35 -58.57 -39.93
CA ALA A 513 12.28 -59.68 -39.73
C ALA A 513 13.70 -59.19 -39.39
N PHE A 514 14.19 -58.14 -40.06
CA PHE A 514 15.46 -57.50 -39.70
C PHE A 514 15.44 -56.95 -38.26
N LEU A 515 14.37 -56.28 -37.84
CA LEU A 515 14.22 -55.74 -36.49
C LEU A 515 14.05 -56.81 -35.40
N ARG A 516 13.50 -57.99 -35.74
CA ARG A 516 13.46 -59.15 -34.82
C ARG A 516 14.84 -59.75 -34.58
N LEU A 517 15.70 -59.74 -35.60
CA LEU A 517 17.06 -60.26 -35.51
C LEU A 517 18.05 -59.24 -34.89
N PHE A 518 17.86 -57.94 -35.17
CA PHE A 518 18.82 -56.87 -34.83
C PHE A 518 18.18 -55.64 -34.16
N GLY A 519 17.19 -55.83 -33.30
CA GLY A 519 16.39 -54.75 -32.69
C GLY A 519 17.14 -53.77 -31.79
N THR A 520 18.39 -54.06 -31.44
CA THR A 520 19.26 -53.23 -30.58
C THR A 520 20.53 -52.74 -31.29
N GLY A 521 20.70 -53.08 -32.57
CA GLY A 521 21.90 -52.74 -33.36
C GLY A 521 21.88 -51.33 -33.97
N PRO A 522 23.01 -50.84 -34.51
CA PRO A 522 23.16 -49.49 -35.05
C PRO A 522 22.18 -49.15 -36.18
N PHE A 523 21.62 -50.15 -36.87
CA PHE A 523 20.65 -49.94 -37.95
C PHE A 523 19.19 -50.07 -37.52
N ALA A 524 18.92 -50.35 -36.23
CA ALA A 524 17.56 -50.53 -35.71
C ALA A 524 16.68 -49.26 -35.79
N ALA A 525 17.26 -48.09 -35.53
CA ALA A 525 16.53 -46.81 -35.64
C ALA A 525 16.19 -46.46 -37.10
N PRO A 526 17.15 -46.47 -38.06
CA PRO A 526 16.84 -46.32 -39.49
C PRO A 526 15.81 -47.33 -40.02
N ALA A 527 15.86 -48.60 -39.57
CA ALA A 527 14.91 -49.63 -39.96
C ALA A 527 13.48 -49.36 -39.44
N ARG A 528 13.33 -48.88 -38.19
CA ARG A 528 12.03 -48.46 -37.63
C ARG A 528 11.44 -47.28 -38.39
N ASP A 529 12.25 -46.27 -38.72
CA ASP A 529 11.81 -45.12 -39.48
C ASP A 529 11.36 -45.48 -40.90
N ARG A 530 12.02 -46.46 -41.53
CA ARG A 530 11.62 -46.96 -42.85
C ARG A 530 10.32 -47.77 -42.77
N LEU A 531 10.18 -48.65 -41.79
CA LEU A 531 8.97 -49.45 -41.57
C LEU A 531 7.75 -48.55 -41.28
N ASN A 532 7.93 -47.52 -40.45
CA ASN A 532 6.88 -46.54 -40.14
C ASN A 532 6.45 -45.75 -41.38
N ARG A 533 7.39 -45.37 -42.27
CA ARG A 533 7.06 -44.72 -43.54
C ARG A 533 6.29 -45.65 -44.49
N LEU A 534 6.70 -46.91 -44.63
CA LEU A 534 5.97 -47.88 -45.45
C LEU A 534 4.55 -48.13 -44.91
N ARG A 535 4.39 -48.26 -43.59
CA ARG A 535 3.07 -48.39 -42.94
C ARG A 535 2.21 -47.13 -43.15
N ALA A 536 2.80 -45.93 -43.10
CA ALA A 536 2.11 -44.68 -43.40
C ALA A 536 1.72 -44.55 -44.88
N GLU A 537 2.54 -45.06 -45.81
CA GLU A 537 2.24 -45.13 -47.24
C GLU A 537 1.12 -46.14 -47.52
N SER A 538 1.13 -47.32 -46.88
CA SER A 538 0.03 -48.30 -46.95
C SER A 538 -1.28 -47.77 -46.36
N ALA A 539 -1.20 -47.02 -45.25
CA ALA A 539 -2.36 -46.35 -44.65
C ALA A 539 -2.93 -45.24 -45.54
N LYS A 540 -2.10 -44.54 -46.34
CA LYS A 540 -2.56 -43.57 -47.34
C LYS A 540 -3.25 -44.22 -48.54
N VAL A 541 -2.85 -45.44 -48.93
CA VAL A 541 -3.53 -46.20 -50.00
C VAL A 541 -4.87 -46.78 -49.50
N ALA A 542 -4.97 -47.19 -48.24
CA ALA A 542 -6.21 -47.67 -47.64
C ALA A 542 -7.25 -46.57 -47.34
N ALA A 543 -6.82 -45.30 -47.19
CA ALA A 543 -7.69 -44.15 -46.93
C ALA A 543 -8.37 -43.57 -48.20
N ALA A 544 -8.10 -44.12 -49.39
CA ALA A 544 -8.66 -43.67 -50.66
C ALA A 544 -9.69 -44.66 -51.25
N SER A 545 -10.70 -45.05 -50.48
CA SER A 545 -12.07 -45.34 -50.97
C SER A 545 -13.04 -45.51 -49.80
N PRO A 546 -14.29 -45.02 -49.89
CA PRO A 546 -15.12 -44.77 -48.72
C PRO A 546 -16.13 -45.91 -48.47
N THR A 547 -16.49 -46.14 -47.21
CA THR A 547 -17.90 -46.20 -46.73
C THR A 547 -17.98 -46.53 -45.24
N GLY A 548 -18.70 -45.66 -44.51
CA GLY A 548 -19.80 -46.05 -43.62
C GLY A 548 -19.51 -46.60 -42.22
N GLY A 549 -19.96 -45.83 -41.20
CA GLY A 549 -20.83 -46.41 -40.17
C GLY A 549 -20.28 -46.58 -38.75
N ALA A 550 -20.62 -45.61 -37.90
CA ALA A 550 -21.15 -45.71 -36.53
C ALA A 550 -20.74 -46.87 -35.58
N GLY A 551 -20.46 -46.53 -34.31
CA GLY A 551 -20.60 -47.49 -33.21
C GLY A 551 -19.91 -47.09 -31.90
N SER A 552 -20.68 -47.05 -30.82
CA SER A 552 -20.38 -46.54 -29.48
C SER A 552 -19.65 -47.50 -28.51
N SER A 553 -19.06 -46.89 -27.47
CA SER A 553 -19.08 -47.28 -26.04
C SER A 553 -18.42 -48.59 -25.55
N GLY A 554 -17.59 -48.45 -24.49
CA GLY A 554 -17.85 -49.16 -23.23
C GLY A 554 -16.77 -50.12 -22.65
N SER A 555 -16.03 -49.63 -21.66
CA SER A 555 -15.84 -50.23 -20.32
C SER A 555 -15.10 -51.57 -20.08
N SER A 556 -13.97 -51.44 -19.35
CA SER A 556 -13.56 -52.11 -18.08
C SER A 556 -13.25 -53.63 -18.01
N GLY A 557 -12.18 -53.97 -17.27
CA GLY A 557 -11.97 -55.31 -16.68
C GLY A 557 -10.54 -55.65 -16.22
N ASN A 558 -10.34 -55.75 -14.90
CA ASN A 558 -9.10 -55.92 -14.10
C ASN A 558 -8.40 -57.32 -14.10
N GLY A 559 -7.11 -57.31 -13.66
CA GLY A 559 -6.49 -58.23 -12.67
C GLY A 559 -5.42 -59.22 -13.18
N ALA A 560 -4.38 -59.68 -12.47
CA ALA A 560 -3.73 -59.37 -11.18
C ALA A 560 -2.43 -60.22 -10.99
N GLY A 561 -1.44 -59.72 -10.22
CA GLY A 561 -0.43 -60.45 -9.41
C GLY A 561 0.85 -60.97 -10.11
N ASN A 562 2.03 -61.15 -9.49
CA ASN A 562 2.59 -60.83 -8.16
C ASN A 562 4.10 -61.22 -8.20
N GLY A 563 5.02 -60.58 -7.43
CA GLY A 563 6.34 -61.19 -7.10
C GLY A 563 7.54 -60.24 -6.96
N ALA A 564 7.95 -59.96 -5.71
CA ALA A 564 9.25 -59.40 -5.28
C ALA A 564 10.14 -60.56 -4.70
N PRO A 565 11.42 -60.44 -4.24
CA PRO A 565 12.06 -59.28 -3.58
C PRO A 565 13.61 -59.11 -3.76
N GLY A 566 14.18 -58.07 -3.15
CA GLY A 566 15.64 -57.98 -2.87
C GLY A 566 16.15 -56.57 -2.60
N GLY A 567 16.15 -56.13 -1.33
CA GLY A 567 16.54 -54.77 -0.94
C GLY A 567 18.02 -54.60 -0.55
N LYS A 568 18.45 -53.32 -0.50
CA LYS A 568 19.41 -52.78 0.46
C LYS A 568 19.02 -51.33 0.77
N ALA A 569 18.93 -51.03 2.06
CA ALA A 569 18.37 -49.79 2.61
C ALA A 569 19.37 -48.63 2.54
N SER A 570 18.93 -47.54 1.90
CA SER A 570 19.45 -46.19 2.06
C SER A 570 18.62 -45.48 3.15
N PRO A 571 19.15 -44.42 3.82
CA PRO A 571 18.38 -43.68 4.82
C PRO A 571 17.10 -43.13 4.19
N PRO A 572 16.00 -42.95 4.95
CA PRO A 572 14.71 -42.63 4.37
C PRO A 572 14.85 -41.39 3.49
N PRO A 573 14.42 -41.44 2.21
CA PRO A 573 14.41 -40.25 1.39
C PRO A 573 13.55 -39.22 2.12
N GLU A 574 14.11 -38.05 2.34
CA GLU A 574 13.36 -36.91 2.84
C GLU A 574 12.14 -36.75 1.92
N LEU A 575 10.96 -36.82 2.53
CA LEU A 575 9.71 -36.97 1.79
C LEU A 575 9.53 -35.72 0.91
N GLN A 576 9.76 -35.85 -0.41
CA GLN A 576 9.63 -34.73 -1.32
C GLN A 576 8.16 -34.38 -1.48
N LEU A 577 7.81 -33.18 -1.02
CA LEU A 577 6.47 -32.62 -1.14
C LEU A 577 6.43 -31.63 -2.30
N ASP A 578 5.53 -31.87 -3.23
CA ASP A 578 5.12 -30.88 -4.22
C ASP A 578 4.10 -29.93 -3.57
N THR A 579 4.51 -28.67 -3.41
CA THR A 579 3.73 -27.63 -2.74
C THR A 579 2.77 -26.89 -3.68
N ALA A 580 2.80 -27.19 -4.99
CA ALA A 580 1.91 -26.58 -5.98
C ALA A 580 0.41 -26.87 -5.74
N GLY A 581 0.09 -27.79 -4.84
CA GLY A 581 -1.27 -28.14 -4.42
C GLY A 581 -1.61 -27.77 -2.97
N GLU A 582 -0.83 -26.94 -2.29
CA GLU A 582 -1.13 -26.49 -0.92
C GLU A 582 -2.45 -25.71 -0.84
N GLY A 583 -3.22 -25.93 0.23
CA GLY A 583 -4.47 -25.22 0.45
C GLY A 583 -5.50 -26.03 1.22
N MET A 584 -6.73 -25.52 1.27
CA MET A 584 -7.86 -26.20 1.90
C MET A 584 -8.49 -27.21 0.96
N TYR A 585 -8.68 -28.43 1.46
CA TYR A 585 -9.31 -29.54 0.75
C TYR A 585 -10.48 -30.08 1.57
N VAL A 586 -11.41 -30.73 0.88
CA VAL A 586 -12.55 -31.42 1.48
C VAL A 586 -12.48 -32.89 1.16
N ALA A 587 -12.79 -33.72 2.16
CA ALA A 587 -12.89 -35.16 1.98
C ALA A 587 -14.12 -35.55 1.16
N VAL A 588 -13.91 -36.28 0.06
CA VAL A 588 -15.02 -36.78 -0.77
C VAL A 588 -15.60 -38.11 -0.26
N ALA A 589 -14.91 -38.75 0.69
CA ALA A 589 -15.33 -39.94 1.42
C ALA A 589 -14.63 -39.99 2.78
N ASP A 590 -15.10 -40.85 3.69
CA ASP A 590 -14.40 -41.09 4.96
C ASP A 590 -12.99 -41.62 4.68
N ALA A 591 -11.99 -41.01 5.31
CA ALA A 591 -10.58 -41.27 5.09
C ALA A 591 -9.84 -41.43 6.40
N GLU A 592 -8.80 -42.26 6.41
CA GLU A 592 -7.94 -42.44 7.57
C GLU A 592 -6.66 -41.62 7.41
N LEU A 593 -6.29 -40.91 8.46
CA LEU A 593 -4.97 -40.27 8.54
C LEU A 593 -3.97 -41.28 9.05
N ARG A 594 -2.85 -41.40 8.35
CA ARG A 594 -1.76 -42.32 8.65
C ARG A 594 -0.48 -41.57 9.02
N ALA A 595 0.37 -42.16 9.86
CA ALA A 595 1.66 -41.58 10.27
C ALA A 595 2.66 -41.42 9.11
N GLY A 596 2.47 -42.17 8.01
CA GLY A 596 3.29 -42.12 6.80
C GLY A 596 2.45 -42.42 5.55
N PRO A 597 2.95 -42.10 4.34
CA PRO A 597 2.24 -42.31 3.07
C PRO A 597 2.30 -43.78 2.59
N ASP A 598 1.99 -44.72 3.49
CA ASP A 598 1.84 -46.15 3.21
C ASP A 598 0.59 -46.69 3.93
N ALA A 599 -0.14 -47.60 3.28
CA ALA A 599 -1.37 -48.17 3.82
C ALA A 599 -1.17 -48.98 5.11
N ARG A 600 0.08 -49.42 5.38
CA ARG A 600 0.46 -50.14 6.61
C ARG A 600 0.90 -49.23 7.76
N SER A 601 1.02 -47.92 7.52
CA SER A 601 1.41 -46.97 8.56
C SER A 601 0.34 -46.84 9.64
N GLU A 602 0.76 -46.54 10.87
CA GLU A 602 -0.15 -46.41 12.02
C GLU A 602 -1.24 -45.38 11.75
N ARG A 603 -2.47 -45.68 12.18
CA ARG A 603 -3.60 -44.76 12.06
C ARG A 603 -3.47 -43.70 13.15
N VAL A 604 -3.28 -42.45 12.74
CA VAL A 604 -3.12 -41.30 13.65
C VAL A 604 -4.39 -40.44 13.72
N GLY A 605 -5.36 -40.67 12.84
CA GLY A 605 -6.64 -39.98 12.87
C GLY A 605 -7.63 -40.46 11.82
N ALA A 606 -8.74 -39.74 11.72
CA ALA A 606 -9.77 -39.96 10.71
C ALA A 606 -10.32 -38.61 10.23
N LEU A 607 -10.70 -38.56 8.97
CA LEU A 607 -11.32 -37.43 8.32
C LEU A 607 -12.65 -37.91 7.74
N ALA A 608 -13.76 -37.44 8.29
CA ALA A 608 -15.08 -37.80 7.81
C ALA A 608 -15.34 -37.18 6.42
N LYS A 609 -16.22 -37.81 5.63
CA LYS A 609 -16.75 -37.23 4.39
C LYS A 609 -17.28 -35.81 4.65
N ASP A 610 -16.96 -34.89 3.74
CA ASP A 610 -17.18 -33.44 3.83
C ASP A 610 -16.35 -32.70 4.89
N GLY A 611 -15.46 -33.40 5.59
CA GLY A 611 -14.52 -32.79 6.54
C GLY A 611 -13.45 -31.97 5.81
N ALA A 612 -13.11 -30.82 6.38
CA ALA A 612 -12.02 -30.00 5.89
C ALA A 612 -10.68 -30.46 6.42
N VAL A 613 -9.67 -30.34 5.56
CA VAL A 613 -8.29 -30.56 5.96
C VAL A 613 -7.37 -29.62 5.20
N ARG A 614 -6.34 -29.13 5.88
CA ARG A 614 -5.29 -28.35 5.24
C ARG A 614 -4.27 -29.29 4.62
N VAL A 615 -4.08 -29.21 3.31
CA VAL A 615 -3.04 -29.94 2.58
C VAL A 615 -1.76 -29.12 2.61
N LEU A 616 -0.69 -29.73 3.11
CA LEU A 616 0.66 -29.17 3.26
C LEU A 616 1.60 -29.58 2.10
N GLY A 617 1.08 -30.29 1.11
CA GLY A 617 1.82 -30.75 -0.06
C GLY A 617 1.42 -32.18 -0.47
N ARG A 618 1.66 -32.50 -1.75
CA ARG A 618 1.47 -33.84 -2.30
C ARG A 618 2.80 -34.60 -2.28
N VAL A 619 2.79 -35.86 -1.90
CA VAL A 619 3.99 -36.71 -1.95
C VAL A 619 4.33 -37.00 -3.41
N ALA A 620 5.54 -36.65 -3.85
CA ALA A 620 6.01 -36.94 -5.20
C ALA A 620 5.94 -38.45 -5.49
N ASP A 621 5.48 -38.82 -6.70
CA ASP A 621 5.35 -40.20 -7.17
C ASP A 621 4.40 -41.11 -6.36
N ALA A 622 3.53 -40.54 -5.51
CA ALA A 622 2.55 -41.29 -4.73
C ALA A 622 1.19 -40.57 -4.63
N ASP A 623 0.09 -41.33 -4.58
CA ASP A 623 -1.26 -40.78 -4.36
C ASP A 623 -1.50 -40.52 -2.87
N TRP A 624 -0.65 -39.71 -2.24
CA TRP A 624 -0.76 -39.31 -0.85
C TRP A 624 -0.57 -37.80 -0.70
N TYR A 625 -1.39 -37.21 0.15
CA TYR A 625 -1.26 -35.82 0.59
C TYR A 625 -0.78 -35.80 2.03
N ARG A 626 0.15 -34.90 2.34
CA ARG A 626 0.46 -34.54 3.72
C ARG A 626 -0.56 -33.51 4.17
N VAL A 627 -1.17 -33.75 5.33
CA VAL A 627 -2.31 -32.96 5.79
C VAL A 627 -2.19 -32.59 7.26
N ALA A 628 -2.83 -31.49 7.64
CA ALA A 628 -3.02 -31.06 9.03
C ALA A 628 -4.50 -30.90 9.33
N LEU A 629 -4.99 -31.62 10.34
CA LEU A 629 -6.29 -31.40 10.97
C LEU A 629 -6.13 -30.36 12.08
N ASP A 630 -6.96 -29.33 12.02
CA ASP A 630 -7.05 -28.33 13.09
C ASP A 630 -8.03 -28.85 14.14
N ASP A 631 -7.51 -29.31 15.27
CA ASP A 631 -8.28 -29.86 16.39
C ASP A 631 -8.44 -28.85 17.54
N GLY A 632 -8.02 -27.60 17.34
CA GLY A 632 -8.06 -26.54 18.35
C GLY A 632 -6.90 -26.56 19.34
N THR A 633 -5.87 -27.38 19.14
CA THR A 633 -4.63 -27.36 19.92
C THR A 633 -3.48 -26.67 19.16
N GLN A 634 -2.53 -26.05 19.87
CA GLN A 634 -1.32 -25.53 19.23
C GLN A 634 -0.48 -26.68 18.65
N GLY A 635 -0.65 -26.95 17.35
CA GLY A 635 0.14 -27.92 16.61
C GLY A 635 -0.62 -28.70 15.55
N GLY A 636 -1.93 -28.96 15.75
CA GLY A 636 -2.79 -29.76 14.86
C GLY A 636 -2.34 -31.21 14.67
N VAL A 637 -3.27 -32.14 14.43
CA VAL A 637 -2.89 -33.54 14.11
C VAL A 637 -2.40 -33.59 12.66
N GLN A 638 -1.11 -33.84 12.47
CA GLN A 638 -0.52 -34.03 11.14
C GLN A 638 -0.50 -35.51 10.75
N GLY A 639 -0.75 -35.79 9.47
CA GLY A 639 -0.70 -37.14 8.94
C GLY A 639 -0.74 -37.16 7.41
N PHE A 640 -0.92 -38.36 6.84
CA PHE A 640 -1.02 -38.58 5.41
C PHE A 640 -2.37 -39.18 5.06
N VAL A 641 -2.98 -38.70 3.98
CA VAL A 641 -4.28 -39.16 3.45
C VAL A 641 -4.14 -39.51 1.99
N ARG A 642 -4.79 -40.59 1.55
CA ARG A 642 -4.72 -41.05 0.16
C ARG A 642 -5.50 -40.14 -0.79
N GLY A 643 -4.92 -39.85 -1.95
CA GLY A 643 -5.33 -38.78 -2.84
C GLY A 643 -6.76 -38.82 -3.39
N PRO A 644 -7.33 -39.98 -3.77
CA PRO A 644 -8.71 -40.05 -4.25
C PRO A 644 -9.76 -39.63 -3.21
N ALA A 645 -9.37 -39.52 -1.93
CA ALA A 645 -10.26 -39.13 -0.86
C ALA A 645 -10.36 -37.61 -0.65
N LEU A 646 -9.55 -36.79 -1.34
CA LEU A 646 -9.53 -35.34 -1.18
C LEU A 646 -9.77 -34.61 -2.51
N ARG A 647 -10.54 -33.51 -2.46
CA ARG A 647 -10.61 -32.53 -3.55
C ARG A 647 -10.35 -31.11 -3.05
N PRO A 648 -9.84 -30.19 -3.89
CA PRO A 648 -9.69 -28.79 -3.51
C PRO A 648 -11.02 -28.19 -3.05
N ALA A 649 -10.99 -27.41 -1.96
CA ALA A 649 -12.17 -26.73 -1.44
C ALA A 649 -12.59 -25.62 -2.41
N GLY A 650 -13.77 -25.79 -3.00
CA GLY A 650 -14.40 -24.81 -3.87
C GLY A 650 -15.05 -23.67 -3.09
N PRO A 651 -15.61 -22.66 -3.77
CA PRO A 651 -16.25 -21.51 -3.13
C PRO A 651 -17.34 -21.91 -2.11
N GLU A 652 -18.18 -22.88 -2.46
CA GLU A 652 -19.26 -23.39 -1.59
C GLU A 652 -18.73 -24.11 -0.35
N ASP A 653 -17.62 -24.86 -0.49
CA ASP A 653 -17.00 -25.55 0.64
C ASP A 653 -16.37 -24.55 1.61
N ARG A 654 -15.68 -23.55 1.08
CA ARG A 654 -15.06 -22.50 1.91
C ARG A 654 -16.13 -21.71 2.68
N GLN A 655 -17.27 -21.45 2.04
CA GLN A 655 -18.43 -20.85 2.69
C GLN A 655 -19.04 -21.77 3.76
N ARG A 656 -19.22 -23.08 3.47
CA ARG A 656 -19.72 -24.08 4.45
C ARG A 656 -18.79 -24.24 5.65
N LEU A 657 -17.49 -24.22 5.44
CA LEU A 657 -16.48 -24.43 6.48
C LEU A 657 -16.31 -23.20 7.38
N ALA A 658 -16.45 -21.99 6.82
CA ALA A 658 -16.55 -20.77 7.60
C ALA A 658 -17.77 -20.77 8.53
N LEU A 659 -18.86 -21.44 8.12
CA LEU A 659 -20.10 -21.58 8.90
C LEU A 659 -20.05 -22.72 9.95
N ALA A 660 -19.07 -23.63 9.89
CA ALA A 660 -19.03 -24.86 10.69
C ALA A 660 -18.01 -24.84 11.86
N ALA A 661 -17.30 -23.73 12.10
CA ALA A 661 -16.37 -23.62 13.23
C ALA A 661 -17.13 -23.69 14.58
N PRO A 662 -16.61 -24.38 15.62
CA PRO A 662 -17.36 -24.65 16.83
C PRO A 662 -17.66 -23.37 17.62
N VAL A 663 -18.96 -23.11 17.84
CA VAL A 663 -19.47 -22.16 18.82
C VAL A 663 -19.26 -22.74 20.21
N GLN A 664 -18.46 -22.09 21.07
CA GLN A 664 -18.52 -22.38 22.50
C GLN A 664 -19.83 -21.78 23.09
N PRO A 665 -20.59 -22.55 23.88
CA PRO A 665 -21.86 -22.09 24.45
C PRO A 665 -21.66 -21.43 25.81
N GLY A 666 -22.20 -20.22 25.96
CA GLY A 666 -22.44 -19.56 27.25
C GLY A 666 -22.64 -18.05 27.04
N GLY A 667 -23.78 -17.42 27.27
CA GLY A 667 -25.04 -17.87 27.85
C GLY A 667 -26.23 -17.12 27.24
N SER A 668 -27.39 -17.76 27.38
CA SER A 668 -28.72 -17.31 26.97
C SER A 668 -29.03 -15.85 27.31
N GLN A 669 -29.51 -15.06 26.35
CA GLN A 669 -30.90 -14.56 26.28
C GLN A 669 -31.23 -14.05 24.86
N GLY A 670 -32.35 -14.52 24.29
CA GLY A 670 -33.07 -13.88 23.18
C GLY A 670 -32.51 -14.02 21.75
N ARG A 671 -32.51 -15.24 21.18
CA ARG A 671 -32.25 -15.45 19.74
C ARG A 671 -33.37 -14.80 18.88
N ALA A 672 -33.06 -13.69 18.23
CA ALA A 672 -33.60 -13.40 16.90
C ALA A 672 -32.67 -14.07 15.88
N GLN A 673 -33.06 -15.22 15.34
CA GLN A 673 -32.32 -15.91 14.28
C GLN A 673 -32.42 -15.09 12.98
N GLY A 674 -31.33 -14.43 12.60
CA GLY A 674 -31.18 -13.82 11.27
C GLY A 674 -30.80 -14.89 10.24
N ASN A 675 -31.79 -15.38 9.50
CA ASN A 675 -31.61 -16.24 8.32
C ASN A 675 -31.29 -15.38 7.07
N GLY A 676 -30.28 -14.50 7.17
CA GLY A 676 -29.91 -13.57 6.09
C GLY A 676 -29.06 -14.26 5.03
N SER A 677 -29.60 -14.49 3.83
CA SER A 677 -28.81 -14.94 2.67
C SER A 677 -27.96 -13.77 2.15
N SER A 678 -26.62 -13.86 2.22
CA SER A 678 -25.74 -12.96 1.48
C SER A 678 -25.97 -13.10 -0.02
N PHE A 679 -25.90 -12.01 -0.77
CA PHE A 679 -25.98 -12.03 -2.23
C PHE A 679 -25.02 -11.01 -2.83
N GLN A 680 -24.76 -11.10 -4.14
CA GLN A 680 -23.87 -10.18 -4.84
C GLN A 680 -24.47 -9.93 -6.23
N ASP A 681 -24.58 -8.66 -6.65
CA ASP A 681 -25.23 -8.31 -7.93
C ASP A 681 -24.32 -8.48 -9.16
N CYS A 682 -23.00 -8.50 -8.95
CA CYS A 682 -21.99 -8.73 -9.98
C CYS A 682 -20.67 -9.19 -9.35
N PRO A 683 -19.75 -9.83 -10.09
CA PRO A 683 -18.49 -10.34 -9.53
C PRO A 683 -17.61 -9.27 -8.86
N GLU A 684 -17.64 -8.03 -9.35
CA GLU A 684 -16.86 -6.91 -8.80
C GLU A 684 -17.63 -6.08 -7.75
N CYS A 685 -18.91 -6.39 -7.53
CA CYS A 685 -19.79 -5.65 -6.62
C CYS A 685 -19.53 -6.08 -5.16
N PRO A 686 -19.73 -5.22 -4.16
CA PRO A 686 -19.65 -5.65 -2.76
C PRO A 686 -20.67 -6.76 -2.46
N PRO A 687 -20.32 -7.79 -1.66
CA PRO A 687 -21.30 -8.73 -1.14
C PRO A 687 -22.24 -8.02 -0.17
N MET A 688 -23.53 -8.30 -0.30
CA MET A 688 -24.61 -7.62 0.41
C MET A 688 -25.34 -8.58 1.35
N MET A 689 -25.69 -8.08 2.52
CA MET A 689 -26.46 -8.78 3.54
C MET A 689 -27.87 -8.22 3.63
N ARG A 690 -28.89 -9.08 3.53
CA ARG A 690 -30.28 -8.68 3.73
C ARG A 690 -30.56 -8.48 5.22
N ILE A 691 -30.88 -7.25 5.59
CA ILE A 691 -31.28 -6.86 6.94
C ILE A 691 -32.81 -6.89 7.04
N PRO A 692 -33.40 -7.60 8.01
CA PRO A 692 -34.85 -7.69 8.15
C PRO A 692 -35.47 -6.36 8.60
N ALA A 693 -36.71 -6.11 8.17
CA ALA A 693 -37.56 -5.09 8.79
C ALA A 693 -37.67 -5.33 10.30
N GLY A 694 -37.80 -4.26 11.08
CA GLY A 694 -37.84 -4.37 12.53
C GLY A 694 -37.65 -3.03 13.24
N SER A 695 -37.56 -3.07 14.56
CA SER A 695 -37.34 -1.88 15.38
C SER A 695 -36.20 -2.09 16.35
N PHE A 696 -35.47 -1.03 16.65
CA PHE A 696 -34.45 -1.02 17.68
C PHE A 696 -34.40 0.33 18.41
N VAL A 697 -33.63 0.38 19.49
CA VAL A 697 -33.30 1.63 20.18
C VAL A 697 -31.95 2.12 19.69
N MET A 698 -31.96 3.25 18.98
CA MET A 698 -30.77 3.94 18.51
C MET A 698 -30.24 4.88 19.60
N GLY A 699 -28.92 4.96 19.77
CA GLY A 699 -28.26 5.77 20.79
C GLY A 699 -28.11 5.09 22.15
N SER A 700 -27.63 5.85 23.14
CA SER A 700 -27.34 5.35 24.49
C SER A 700 -27.40 6.45 25.55
N GLU A 701 -28.01 6.14 26.71
CA GLU A 701 -27.96 7.03 27.89
C GLU A 701 -26.55 7.12 28.50
N ARG A 702 -25.69 6.15 28.21
CA ARG A 702 -24.32 6.10 28.72
C ARG A 702 -23.31 6.77 27.78
N GLY A 703 -23.70 7.04 26.53
CA GLY A 703 -22.88 7.73 25.53
C GLY A 703 -22.77 9.23 25.78
N ASP A 704 -21.98 9.93 24.97
CA ASP A 704 -21.91 11.40 24.99
C ASP A 704 -23.22 12.05 24.52
N THR A 705 -23.29 13.39 24.55
CA THR A 705 -24.49 14.15 24.18
C THR A 705 -24.97 13.90 22.75
N SER A 706 -24.07 13.59 21.82
CA SER A 706 -24.41 13.29 20.43
C SER A 706 -25.16 11.98 20.28
N GLN A 707 -25.01 11.05 21.23
CA GLN A 707 -25.64 9.73 21.22
C GLN A 707 -27.00 9.73 21.94
N ARG A 708 -27.48 10.91 22.37
CA ARG A 708 -28.68 11.08 23.21
C ARG A 708 -29.74 11.97 22.55
N PRO A 709 -31.02 11.83 22.94
CA PRO A 709 -31.54 10.74 23.77
C PRO A 709 -31.64 9.44 22.96
N PRO A 710 -31.56 8.25 23.60
CA PRO A 710 -31.95 7.01 22.97
C PRO A 710 -33.38 7.07 22.46
N ARG A 711 -33.61 6.48 21.29
CA ARG A 711 -34.88 6.62 20.57
C ARG A 711 -35.22 5.38 19.79
N ARG A 712 -36.50 5.09 19.66
CA ARG A 712 -36.98 3.98 18.85
C ARG A 712 -36.92 4.37 17.37
N VAL A 713 -36.34 3.51 16.55
CA VAL A 713 -36.39 3.58 15.08
C VAL A 713 -37.03 2.29 14.56
N THR A 714 -37.88 2.40 13.54
CA THR A 714 -38.62 1.29 12.94
C THR A 714 -38.46 1.28 11.43
N PHE A 715 -37.90 0.20 10.90
CA PHE A 715 -37.78 -0.07 9.47
C PHE A 715 -39.00 -0.86 9.00
N ALA A 716 -39.83 -0.25 8.16
CA ALA A 716 -41.04 -0.90 7.64
C ALA A 716 -40.74 -1.99 6.60
N ARG A 717 -39.58 -1.94 5.96
CA ARG A 717 -39.16 -2.87 4.91
C ARG A 717 -37.73 -3.36 5.17
N PRO A 718 -37.38 -4.57 4.72
CA PRO A 718 -35.99 -4.99 4.72
C PRO A 718 -35.18 -4.13 3.74
N PHE A 719 -33.90 -3.99 4.01
CA PHE A 719 -32.93 -3.39 3.11
C PHE A 719 -31.69 -4.29 3.05
N ALA A 720 -30.76 -4.01 2.15
CA ALA A 720 -29.48 -4.69 2.13
C ALA A 720 -28.35 -3.72 2.45
N ILE A 721 -27.30 -4.22 3.09
CA ILE A 721 -26.10 -3.45 3.43
C ILE A 721 -24.86 -4.31 3.20
N GLY A 722 -23.73 -3.70 2.85
CA GLY A 722 -22.48 -4.42 2.59
C GLY A 722 -22.09 -5.33 3.76
N VAL A 723 -21.76 -6.58 3.46
CA VAL A 723 -21.22 -7.54 4.45
C VAL A 723 -19.94 -7.00 5.08
N TYR A 724 -19.14 -6.34 4.24
CA TYR A 724 -17.89 -5.64 4.55
C TYR A 724 -17.99 -4.17 4.14
N GLU A 725 -17.06 -3.35 4.61
CA GLU A 725 -16.72 -2.09 3.96
C GLU A 725 -16.33 -2.33 2.49
N VAL A 726 -16.48 -1.31 1.65
CA VAL A 726 -16.05 -1.39 0.25
C VAL A 726 -14.55 -1.60 0.21
N THR A 727 -14.11 -2.63 -0.51
CA THR A 727 -12.69 -2.99 -0.57
C THR A 727 -11.93 -2.19 -1.62
N VAL A 728 -10.59 -2.24 -1.54
CA VAL A 728 -9.69 -1.72 -2.58
C VAL A 728 -10.02 -2.32 -3.95
N ALA A 729 -10.32 -3.63 -4.04
CA ALA A 729 -10.73 -4.26 -5.30
C ALA A 729 -12.05 -3.70 -5.84
N ASN A 730 -13.04 -3.51 -4.96
CA ASN A 730 -14.32 -2.90 -5.35
C ASN A 730 -14.13 -1.47 -5.86
N TRP A 731 -13.27 -0.67 -5.20
CA TRP A 731 -12.97 0.69 -5.64
C TRP A 731 -12.23 0.72 -6.97
N ARG A 732 -11.26 -0.18 -7.16
CA ARG A 732 -10.54 -0.32 -8.42
C ARG A 732 -11.48 -0.58 -9.59
N ALA A 733 -12.47 -1.45 -9.41
CA ALA A 733 -13.50 -1.68 -10.41
C ALA A 733 -14.31 -0.42 -10.76
N CYS A 734 -14.53 0.48 -9.78
CA CYS A 734 -15.15 1.78 -10.02
C CYS A 734 -14.27 2.73 -10.84
N VAL A 735 -12.96 2.75 -10.56
CA VAL A 735 -11.97 3.54 -11.32
C VAL A 735 -11.86 3.01 -12.76
N GLU A 736 -11.70 1.71 -12.93
CA GLU A 736 -11.64 1.06 -14.25
C GLU A 736 -12.95 1.23 -15.04
N GLY A 737 -14.09 1.24 -14.33
CA GLY A 737 -15.40 1.52 -14.89
C GLY A 737 -15.71 3.00 -15.12
N GLY A 738 -14.76 3.91 -14.88
CA GLY A 738 -14.91 5.35 -15.08
C GLY A 738 -15.90 6.05 -14.14
N GLY A 739 -16.31 5.39 -13.05
CA GLY A 739 -17.23 5.94 -12.05
C GLY A 739 -16.52 6.71 -10.93
N CYS A 740 -15.27 6.38 -10.64
CA CYS A 740 -14.45 6.98 -9.61
C CYS A 740 -13.20 7.61 -10.24
N ALA A 741 -12.76 8.76 -9.74
CA ALA A 741 -11.70 9.54 -10.38
C ALA A 741 -10.32 8.84 -10.38
N ALA A 742 -9.90 8.31 -9.23
CA ALA A 742 -8.62 7.62 -9.07
C ALA A 742 -8.64 6.72 -7.83
N MET A 743 -7.59 5.89 -7.68
CA MET A 743 -7.32 5.19 -6.43
C MET A 743 -6.90 6.19 -5.34
N PRO A 744 -7.50 6.15 -4.14
CA PRO A 744 -7.05 6.94 -3.00
C PRO A 744 -5.61 6.61 -2.62
N ARG A 745 -4.88 7.59 -2.09
CA ARG A 745 -3.51 7.37 -1.61
C ARG A 745 -3.54 6.50 -0.34
N MET A 746 -3.18 5.24 -0.48
CA MET A 746 -3.12 4.27 0.61
C MET A 746 -1.73 3.63 0.65
N ARG A 747 -1.28 3.24 1.84
CA ARG A 747 0.02 2.60 2.04
C ARG A 747 -0.13 1.08 1.83
N ASN A 748 0.57 0.52 0.84
CA ASN A 748 0.58 -0.91 0.51
C ASN A 748 -0.83 -1.56 0.42
N PRO A 749 -1.77 -1.01 -0.36
CA PRO A 749 -3.13 -1.53 -0.39
C PRO A 749 -3.19 -2.93 -1.01
N SER A 750 -3.78 -3.89 -0.30
CA SER A 750 -4.20 -5.18 -0.86
C SER A 750 -5.68 -5.15 -1.21
N ASP A 751 -6.10 -6.06 -2.09
CA ASP A 751 -7.44 -6.08 -2.67
C ASP A 751 -8.57 -6.27 -1.64
N ASP A 752 -8.27 -6.93 -0.53
CA ASP A 752 -9.15 -7.25 0.59
C ASP A 752 -9.10 -6.21 1.72
N MET A 753 -8.26 -5.18 1.63
CA MET A 753 -8.32 -4.06 2.57
C MET A 753 -9.56 -3.19 2.32
N PRO A 754 -10.14 -2.59 3.36
CA PRO A 754 -11.14 -1.55 3.19
C PRO A 754 -10.51 -0.33 2.50
N VAL A 755 -11.20 0.21 1.49
CA VAL A 755 -10.80 1.47 0.87
C VAL A 755 -10.91 2.59 1.90
N HIS A 756 -9.89 3.43 1.97
CA HIS A 756 -9.83 4.55 2.89
C HIS A 756 -9.13 5.76 2.26
N ASN A 757 -9.04 6.86 2.99
CA ASN A 757 -8.53 8.14 2.49
C ASN A 757 -9.46 8.80 1.45
N ILE A 758 -10.76 8.73 1.71
CA ILE A 758 -11.82 9.29 0.86
C ILE A 758 -12.65 10.33 1.62
N HIS A 759 -13.22 11.29 0.90
CA HIS A 759 -14.26 12.19 1.43
C HIS A 759 -15.65 11.71 0.97
N VAL A 760 -16.72 12.27 1.53
CA VAL A 760 -18.09 11.76 1.32
C VAL A 760 -18.53 11.82 -0.15
N GLU A 761 -18.09 12.81 -0.93
CA GLU A 761 -18.44 12.94 -2.35
C GLU A 761 -17.82 11.83 -3.20
N ASP A 762 -16.63 11.31 -2.85
CA ASP A 762 -16.11 10.12 -3.53
C ASP A 762 -16.99 8.90 -3.23
N ALA A 763 -17.45 8.79 -1.98
CA ALA A 763 -18.30 7.70 -1.53
C ALA A 763 -19.66 7.73 -2.23
N LEU A 764 -20.24 8.93 -2.40
CA LEU A 764 -21.44 9.15 -3.18
C LEU A 764 -21.23 8.79 -4.65
N ALA A 765 -20.12 9.22 -5.27
CA ALA A 765 -19.79 8.87 -6.65
C ALA A 765 -19.68 7.35 -6.86
N TYR A 766 -19.07 6.64 -5.90
CA TYR A 766 -19.02 5.17 -5.91
C TYR A 766 -20.42 4.55 -5.90
N THR A 767 -21.31 5.01 -5.02
CA THR A 767 -22.68 4.47 -4.93
C THR A 767 -23.51 4.77 -6.18
N GLU A 768 -23.29 5.92 -6.81
CA GLU A 768 -23.95 6.29 -8.06
C GLU A 768 -23.48 5.41 -9.21
N TRP A 769 -22.18 5.18 -9.33
CA TRP A 769 -21.61 4.25 -10.30
C TRP A 769 -22.12 2.82 -10.10
N LEU A 770 -22.13 2.33 -8.86
CA LEU A 770 -22.59 0.98 -8.54
C LEU A 770 -24.07 0.80 -8.88
N SER A 771 -24.89 1.85 -8.66
CA SER A 771 -26.29 1.87 -9.09
C SER A 771 -26.43 1.76 -10.60
N ARG A 772 -25.67 2.55 -11.36
CA ARG A 772 -25.68 2.50 -12.83
C ARG A 772 -25.22 1.14 -13.37
N LYS A 773 -24.15 0.56 -12.78
CA LYS A 773 -23.58 -0.71 -13.21
C LYS A 773 -24.53 -1.89 -12.99
N THR A 774 -25.28 -1.89 -11.88
CA THR A 774 -26.14 -3.02 -11.50
C THR A 774 -27.61 -2.83 -11.88
N GLY A 775 -28.03 -1.61 -12.22
CA GLY A 775 -29.44 -1.24 -12.37
C GLY A 775 -30.23 -1.26 -11.06
N GLN A 776 -29.55 -1.37 -9.92
CA GLN A 776 -30.15 -1.38 -8.59
C GLN A 776 -29.94 -0.03 -7.89
N ARG A 777 -30.69 0.24 -6.83
CA ARG A 777 -30.55 1.50 -6.08
C ARG A 777 -29.57 1.33 -4.92
N TYR A 778 -28.30 1.60 -5.20
CA TYR A 778 -27.23 1.70 -4.21
C TYR A 778 -27.08 3.13 -3.68
N ARG A 779 -26.72 3.26 -2.41
CA ARG A 779 -26.53 4.54 -1.70
C ARG A 779 -25.66 4.34 -0.47
N LEU A 780 -25.27 5.43 0.19
CA LEU A 780 -24.78 5.34 1.56
C LEU A 780 -25.93 4.88 2.48
N PRO A 781 -25.65 4.07 3.50
CA PRO A 781 -26.63 3.78 4.54
C PRO A 781 -27.02 5.07 5.25
N SER A 782 -28.25 5.13 5.77
CA SER A 782 -28.54 6.12 6.81
C SER A 782 -27.79 5.76 8.09
N GLU A 783 -27.60 6.75 8.94
CA GLU A 783 -27.02 6.56 10.25
C GLU A 783 -27.79 5.52 11.07
N ALA A 784 -29.12 5.54 10.95
CA ALA A 784 -30.00 4.61 11.64
C ALA A 784 -29.90 3.19 11.09
N GLU A 785 -29.84 3.03 9.76
CA GLU A 785 -29.62 1.72 9.12
C GLU A 785 -28.29 1.10 9.53
N TRP A 786 -27.24 1.92 9.57
CA TRP A 786 -25.91 1.49 9.98
C TRP A 786 -25.93 0.99 11.42
N GLU A 787 -26.47 1.75 12.39
CA GLU A 787 -26.48 1.32 13.79
C GLU A 787 -27.36 0.08 14.01
N TYR A 788 -28.50 -0.01 13.32
CA TYR A 788 -29.36 -1.20 13.39
C TYR A 788 -28.63 -2.45 12.91
N ALA A 789 -27.94 -2.34 11.77
CA ALA A 789 -27.19 -3.42 11.19
C ALA A 789 -25.98 -3.79 12.05
N ALA A 790 -25.24 -2.80 12.57
CA ALA A 790 -24.07 -2.99 13.44
C ALA A 790 -24.42 -3.67 14.76
N ARG A 791 -25.57 -3.33 15.36
CA ARG A 791 -26.05 -3.96 16.59
C ARG A 791 -26.35 -5.44 16.43
N GLY A 792 -26.82 -5.88 15.27
CA GLY A 792 -27.21 -7.28 15.06
C GLY A 792 -28.24 -7.80 16.09
N GLY A 793 -29.12 -6.92 16.59
CA GLY A 793 -30.06 -7.23 17.67
C GLY A 793 -29.53 -7.07 19.11
N SER A 794 -28.25 -6.76 19.30
CA SER A 794 -27.66 -6.47 20.61
C SER A 794 -28.05 -5.07 21.13
N ALA A 795 -28.37 -5.00 22.42
CA ALA A 795 -28.54 -3.73 23.15
C ALA A 795 -27.26 -3.27 23.87
N ALA A 796 -26.20 -4.08 23.84
CA ALA A 796 -24.94 -3.80 24.51
C ALA A 796 -24.11 -2.73 23.78
N ARG A 797 -23.00 -2.33 24.40
CA ARG A 797 -22.04 -1.35 23.84
C ARG A 797 -21.42 -1.81 22.51
N PHE A 798 -21.17 -3.10 22.38
CA PHE A 798 -20.69 -3.76 21.15
C PHE A 798 -21.65 -4.88 20.74
N ALA A 799 -21.54 -5.35 19.50
CA ALA A 799 -22.35 -6.47 19.01
C ALA A 799 -22.15 -7.75 19.84
N TRP A 800 -20.95 -7.95 20.40
CA TRP A 800 -20.58 -9.11 21.22
C TRP A 800 -20.74 -8.90 22.74
N GLY A 801 -21.13 -7.71 23.21
CA GLY A 801 -21.30 -7.43 24.64
C GLY A 801 -20.81 -6.05 25.08
N ASP A 802 -20.68 -5.84 26.39
CA ASP A 802 -20.37 -4.52 26.97
C ASP A 802 -18.87 -4.23 27.14
N SER A 803 -18.00 -5.23 26.97
CA SER A 803 -16.57 -5.09 27.20
C SER A 803 -15.76 -5.87 26.19
N LEU A 804 -14.54 -5.39 25.92
CA LEU A 804 -13.54 -6.10 25.14
C LEU A 804 -12.65 -6.90 26.09
N THR A 805 -12.64 -8.23 25.96
CA THR A 805 -11.74 -9.04 26.79
C THR A 805 -10.30 -8.86 26.31
N PRO A 806 -9.32 -8.56 27.19
CA PRO A 806 -7.92 -8.40 26.78
C PRO A 806 -7.42 -9.61 25.98
N GLY A 807 -6.89 -9.36 24.78
CA GLY A 807 -6.38 -10.40 23.89
C GLY A 807 -7.42 -11.03 22.95
N ALA A 808 -8.71 -10.69 23.08
CA ALA A 808 -9.73 -11.12 22.16
C ALA A 808 -9.56 -10.45 20.78
N ARG A 809 -9.54 -11.24 19.71
CA ARG A 809 -9.50 -10.74 18.33
C ARG A 809 -10.93 -10.46 17.84
N LEU A 810 -11.53 -9.38 18.33
CA LEU A 810 -12.93 -9.01 18.03
C LEU A 810 -13.08 -7.73 17.21
N ALA A 811 -12.06 -6.88 17.18
CA ALA A 811 -12.09 -5.60 16.46
C ALA A 811 -10.68 -5.15 16.06
N ASN A 812 -10.59 -4.36 14.99
CA ASN A 812 -9.37 -3.65 14.61
C ASN A 812 -9.42 -2.22 15.14
N CYS A 813 -8.79 -1.97 16.30
CA CYS A 813 -8.67 -0.65 16.90
C CYS A 813 -7.33 -0.50 17.65
N ARG A 814 -6.94 0.73 18.01
CA ARG A 814 -5.62 1.06 18.58
C ARG A 814 -5.31 0.30 19.88
N ASP A 815 -6.32 0.09 20.71
CA ASP A 815 -6.25 -0.49 22.05
C ASP A 815 -7.11 -1.76 22.21
N CYS A 816 -7.49 -2.41 21.10
CA CYS A 816 -8.29 -3.64 21.12
C CYS A 816 -7.46 -4.93 21.36
N GLY A 817 -6.14 -4.87 21.22
CA GLY A 817 -5.28 -6.06 21.30
C GLY A 817 -5.33 -6.95 20.06
N GLY A 818 -4.42 -7.94 19.97
CA GLY A 818 -4.23 -8.78 18.79
C GLY A 818 -3.01 -8.41 17.94
N ALA A 819 -2.53 -9.34 17.12
CA ALA A 819 -1.32 -9.20 16.28
C ALA A 819 -1.56 -8.41 14.98
N ALA A 820 -2.66 -7.65 14.89
CA ALA A 820 -2.94 -6.82 13.72
C ALA A 820 -1.95 -5.65 13.67
N ASP A 821 -1.41 -5.38 12.48
CA ASP A 821 -0.58 -4.20 12.24
C ASP A 821 -1.37 -2.94 12.63
N ARG A 822 -0.82 -2.10 13.50
CA ARG A 822 -1.45 -0.84 13.92
C ARG A 822 -1.22 0.30 12.92
N SER A 823 -0.48 0.01 11.85
CA SER A 823 -0.11 0.95 10.81
C SER A 823 -1.07 0.95 9.62
N LEU A 824 -1.90 -0.09 9.47
CA LEU A 824 -2.87 -0.28 8.39
C LEU A 824 -4.17 -0.92 8.93
N PRO A 825 -5.32 -0.71 8.26
CA PRO A 825 -6.52 -1.47 8.60
C PRO A 825 -6.31 -2.95 8.26
N ALA A 826 -6.91 -3.83 9.06
CA ALA A 826 -6.94 -5.26 8.75
C ALA A 826 -7.77 -5.53 7.47
N PRO A 827 -7.48 -6.62 6.73
CA PRO A 827 -8.38 -7.08 5.68
C PRO A 827 -9.81 -7.26 6.19
N VAL A 828 -10.79 -6.96 5.34
CA VAL A 828 -12.19 -7.11 5.72
C VAL A 828 -12.51 -8.56 6.08
N GLY A 829 -13.37 -8.76 7.08
CA GLY A 829 -13.73 -10.09 7.55
C GLY A 829 -12.70 -10.78 8.44
N SER A 830 -11.67 -10.05 8.90
CA SER A 830 -10.65 -10.60 9.81
C SER A 830 -11.19 -10.93 11.21
N PHE A 831 -12.36 -10.41 11.57
CA PHE A 831 -12.98 -10.54 12.89
C PHE A 831 -14.31 -11.28 12.82
N GLN A 832 -14.91 -11.62 13.96
CA GLN A 832 -16.19 -12.32 13.96
C GLN A 832 -17.33 -11.40 13.50
N PRO A 833 -18.29 -11.91 12.71
CA PRO A 833 -19.45 -11.14 12.35
C PRO A 833 -20.41 -10.99 13.53
N ASN A 834 -21.25 -9.97 13.48
CA ASN A 834 -22.39 -9.85 14.38
C ASN A 834 -23.51 -10.86 14.00
N ALA A 835 -24.60 -10.88 14.78
CA ALA A 835 -25.69 -11.85 14.55
C ALA A 835 -26.50 -11.63 13.26
N PHE A 836 -26.31 -10.51 12.56
CA PHE A 836 -26.82 -10.30 11.19
C PHE A 836 -25.83 -10.71 10.10
N GLY A 837 -24.62 -11.15 10.45
CA GLY A 837 -23.61 -11.58 9.49
C GLY A 837 -22.75 -10.45 8.92
N LEU A 838 -22.74 -9.28 9.58
CA LEU A 838 -21.89 -8.15 9.19
C LEU A 838 -20.56 -8.19 9.93
N TYR A 839 -19.51 -7.81 9.23
CA TYR A 839 -18.16 -7.74 9.74
C TYR A 839 -17.73 -6.29 9.92
N ASP A 840 -16.75 -6.10 10.81
CA ASP A 840 -16.00 -4.85 10.98
C ASP A 840 -16.86 -3.62 11.35
N THR A 841 -18.06 -3.82 11.91
CA THR A 841 -18.95 -2.73 12.36
C THR A 841 -18.53 -2.13 13.72
N SER A 842 -17.26 -2.27 14.10
CA SER A 842 -16.65 -1.78 15.35
C SER A 842 -15.13 -1.82 15.18
N GLY A 843 -14.54 -0.75 14.65
CA GLY A 843 -13.15 -0.70 14.19
C GLY A 843 -13.05 -0.84 12.67
N GLY A 844 -11.88 -1.22 12.14
CA GLY A 844 -11.67 -1.23 10.70
C GLY A 844 -11.46 0.19 10.21
N VAL A 845 -12.36 0.74 9.40
CA VAL A 845 -12.35 2.15 8.96
C VAL A 845 -13.61 2.88 9.41
N ALA A 846 -13.51 4.18 9.67
CA ALA A 846 -14.72 4.95 9.97
C ALA A 846 -15.57 5.08 8.70
N GLU A 847 -16.88 4.84 8.79
CA GLU A 847 -17.73 4.69 7.61
C GLU A 847 -18.64 5.91 7.41
N TRP A 848 -18.57 6.52 6.21
CA TRP A 848 -19.48 7.58 5.81
C TRP A 848 -20.93 7.10 5.73
N VAL A 849 -21.85 7.84 6.36
CA VAL A 849 -23.30 7.65 6.22
C VAL A 849 -23.96 8.88 5.58
N ALA A 850 -25.20 8.74 5.12
CA ALA A 850 -25.89 9.79 4.36
C ALA A 850 -26.26 11.05 5.20
N ASP A 851 -26.33 10.92 6.51
CA ASP A 851 -26.88 11.91 7.44
C ASP A 851 -25.99 13.16 7.59
N CYS A 852 -26.63 14.34 7.66
CA CYS A 852 -25.96 15.56 8.10
C CYS A 852 -25.65 15.48 9.59
N TRP A 853 -24.59 16.18 10.02
CA TRP A 853 -24.25 16.20 11.44
C TRP A 853 -25.30 16.95 12.27
N ASN A 854 -25.67 16.32 13.40
CA ASN A 854 -26.52 16.91 14.43
C ASN A 854 -25.93 16.62 15.82
N PRO A 855 -25.97 17.57 16.77
CA PRO A 855 -25.34 17.44 18.08
C PRO A 855 -26.02 16.44 19.04
N GLY A 856 -27.12 15.82 18.61
CA GLY A 856 -27.90 14.81 19.35
C GLY A 856 -29.09 14.33 18.51
N TYR A 857 -29.89 13.42 19.06
CA TYR A 857 -31.01 12.77 18.37
C TYR A 857 -32.39 13.44 18.56
N LYS A 858 -32.43 14.60 19.20
CA LYS A 858 -33.68 15.35 19.39
C LYS A 858 -34.19 15.83 18.03
N GLY A 859 -35.30 15.26 17.56
CA GLY A 859 -35.89 15.57 16.25
C GLY A 859 -35.49 14.61 15.12
N ALA A 860 -34.69 13.56 15.40
CA ALA A 860 -34.24 12.65 14.35
C ALA A 860 -35.40 11.86 13.68
N PRO A 861 -35.26 11.41 12.42
CA PRO A 861 -36.22 10.53 11.74
C PRO A 861 -36.39 9.16 12.40
N THR A 862 -37.64 8.70 12.60
CA THR A 862 -37.99 7.44 13.32
C THR A 862 -38.17 6.24 12.41
N ASP A 863 -38.07 6.41 11.11
CA ASP A 863 -38.43 5.43 10.08
C ASP A 863 -37.20 4.80 9.39
N GLY A 864 -36.00 5.17 9.82
CA GLY A 864 -34.75 4.71 9.23
C GLY A 864 -34.25 5.56 8.07
N SER A 865 -34.96 6.61 7.67
CA SER A 865 -34.48 7.56 6.68
C SER A 865 -33.27 8.35 7.19
N ALA A 866 -32.40 8.77 6.26
CA ALA A 866 -31.25 9.62 6.58
C ALA A 866 -31.73 11.01 7.02
N TRP A 867 -31.11 11.55 8.05
CA TRP A 867 -31.38 12.89 8.55
C TRP A 867 -30.64 13.93 7.70
N THR A 868 -31.36 14.53 6.75
CA THR A 868 -30.81 15.49 5.79
C THR A 868 -30.89 16.95 6.25
N GLU A 869 -31.31 17.19 7.50
CA GLU A 869 -31.39 18.51 8.12
C GLU A 869 -30.31 18.62 9.21
N GLY A 870 -29.77 19.82 9.47
CA GLY A 870 -28.67 20.03 10.43
C GLY A 870 -27.48 20.75 9.80
N ASP A 871 -26.27 20.52 10.34
CA ASP A 871 -25.04 21.06 9.74
C ASP A 871 -24.52 20.13 8.65
N CYS A 872 -25.02 20.29 7.43
CA CYS A 872 -24.65 19.44 6.29
C CYS A 872 -23.27 19.76 5.70
N ARG A 873 -22.56 20.78 6.21
CA ARG A 873 -21.12 20.94 5.94
C ARG A 873 -20.32 19.83 6.62
N LYS A 874 -20.94 19.16 7.60
CA LYS A 874 -20.45 17.94 8.22
C LYS A 874 -21.38 16.78 7.92
N ARG A 875 -20.80 15.59 7.84
CA ARG A 875 -21.51 14.32 7.77
C ARG A 875 -21.15 13.46 8.97
N VAL A 876 -22.00 12.48 9.23
CA VAL A 876 -21.74 11.50 10.28
C VAL A 876 -20.82 10.40 9.75
N LEU A 877 -19.84 10.03 10.56
CA LEU A 877 -19.06 8.81 10.45
C LEU A 877 -19.47 7.84 11.56
N ARG A 878 -19.48 6.54 11.27
CA ARG A 878 -19.81 5.46 12.20
C ARG A 878 -18.70 4.40 12.28
N GLY A 879 -18.75 3.55 13.30
CA GLY A 879 -17.88 2.37 13.44
C GLY A 879 -16.49 2.64 14.00
N GLY A 880 -15.95 3.84 13.81
CA GLY A 880 -14.58 4.20 14.18
C GLY A 880 -13.54 3.42 13.37
N SER A 881 -12.26 3.63 13.65
CA SER A 881 -11.17 3.08 12.84
C SER A 881 -10.11 2.32 13.63
N TRP A 882 -9.19 1.69 12.92
CA TRP A 882 -7.98 1.05 13.47
C TRP A 882 -7.09 1.98 14.28
N ARG A 883 -7.26 3.30 14.14
CA ARG A 883 -6.55 4.35 14.87
C ARG A 883 -7.26 4.77 16.16
N ASP A 884 -8.54 4.45 16.27
CA ASP A 884 -9.39 4.91 17.34
C ASP A 884 -9.31 4.02 18.57
N GLY A 885 -9.71 4.60 19.71
CA GLY A 885 -9.83 3.86 20.96
C GLY A 885 -11.18 3.14 21.08
N GLN A 886 -11.32 2.26 22.08
CA GLN A 886 -12.55 1.49 22.33
C GLN A 886 -13.84 2.32 22.49
N ASP A 887 -13.76 3.59 22.89
CA ASP A 887 -14.93 4.48 23.00
C ASP A 887 -15.48 4.92 21.65
N ALA A 888 -14.59 5.13 20.67
CA ALA A 888 -14.95 5.62 19.35
C ALA A 888 -15.39 4.50 18.38
N ILE A 889 -15.17 3.24 18.75
CA ILE A 889 -15.62 2.07 17.97
C ILE A 889 -16.90 1.40 18.51
N ALA A 890 -17.52 1.97 19.55
CA ALA A 890 -18.81 1.46 20.04
C ALA A 890 -19.88 1.61 18.95
N VAL A 891 -20.87 0.71 18.92
CA VAL A 891 -21.93 0.74 17.88
C VAL A 891 -22.75 2.04 17.90
N THR A 892 -22.76 2.75 19.03
CA THR A 892 -23.44 4.05 19.20
C THR A 892 -22.56 5.26 18.95
N ALA A 893 -21.25 5.09 18.77
CA ALA A 893 -20.33 6.19 18.58
C ALA A 893 -20.66 6.93 17.26
N ARG A 894 -20.61 8.26 17.32
CA ARG A 894 -20.87 9.15 16.20
C ARG A 894 -19.72 10.14 16.11
N ILE A 895 -19.20 10.34 14.91
CA ILE A 895 -18.15 11.32 14.66
C ILE A 895 -18.68 12.31 13.63
N GLY A 896 -18.65 13.60 13.96
CA GLY A 896 -19.04 14.67 13.05
C GLY A 896 -17.82 15.16 12.30
N TYR A 897 -17.78 14.94 10.99
CA TYR A 897 -16.61 15.20 10.16
C TYR A 897 -16.97 16.09 8.97
N ASP A 898 -16.08 17.00 8.60
CA ASP A 898 -16.32 17.96 7.52
C ASP A 898 -16.41 17.21 6.18
N ALA A 899 -17.45 17.50 5.40
CA ALA A 899 -17.80 16.76 4.19
C ALA A 899 -16.71 16.88 3.10
N ASP A 900 -16.00 18.01 3.05
CA ASP A 900 -14.96 18.33 2.07
C ASP A 900 -13.55 17.88 2.49
N VAL A 901 -13.40 17.28 3.67
CA VAL A 901 -12.09 16.84 4.20
C VAL A 901 -11.92 15.34 3.99
N ARG A 902 -10.81 14.94 3.35
CA ARG A 902 -10.35 13.54 3.32
C ARG A 902 -9.62 13.21 4.62
N TYR A 903 -9.87 12.02 5.15
CA TYR A 903 -9.05 11.49 6.23
C TYR A 903 -8.61 10.07 5.91
N PHE A 904 -7.35 9.77 6.22
CA PHE A 904 -6.76 8.49 5.88
C PHE A 904 -7.44 7.30 6.56
N ALA A 905 -8.24 7.50 7.61
CA ALA A 905 -8.95 6.42 8.29
C ALA A 905 -10.44 6.31 7.94
N ASP A 906 -10.92 7.14 7.01
CA ASP A 906 -12.32 7.18 6.60
C ASP A 906 -12.51 6.40 5.30
N GLY A 907 -13.50 5.51 5.32
CA GLY A 907 -13.95 4.67 4.22
C GLY A 907 -15.47 4.68 4.10
N LEU A 908 -16.03 3.60 3.57
CA LEU A 908 -17.48 3.49 3.37
C LEU A 908 -17.97 2.06 3.33
N ARG A 909 -19.27 1.92 3.59
CA ARG A 909 -20.08 0.76 3.24
C ARG A 909 -21.28 1.24 2.45
N VAL A 910 -21.86 0.35 1.66
CA VAL A 910 -23.02 0.68 0.81
C VAL A 910 -24.29 0.01 1.33
N ALA A 911 -25.42 0.69 1.16
CA ALA A 911 -26.75 0.13 1.30
C ALA A 911 -27.41 0.00 -0.07
N ARG A 912 -28.34 -0.95 -0.17
CA ARG A 912 -29.19 -1.18 -1.34
C ARG A 912 -30.64 -1.30 -0.90
N ASP A 913 -31.53 -0.57 -1.55
CA ASP A 913 -32.96 -0.72 -1.34
C ASP A 913 -33.45 -2.05 -1.91
N LEU A 914 -34.30 -2.77 -1.16
CA LEU A 914 -34.91 -4.02 -1.59
C LEU A 914 -36.38 -3.72 -1.91
N ASN A 915 -36.75 -3.90 -3.19
CA ASN A 915 -38.11 -3.67 -3.68
C ASN A 915 -39.10 -4.70 -3.12
#